data_AF-A0A8E2DLW4-F1
#
_entry.id   AF-A0A8E2DLW4-F1
#
_cell.length_a   1.000
_cell.length_b   1.000
_cell.length_c   1.000
_cell.angle_alpha   90.00
_cell.angle_beta   90.00
_cell.angle_gamma   90.00
#
_symmetry.space_group_name_H-M   'P 1'
#
loop_
_entity.id
_entity.type
_entity.pdbx_description
1 polymer ?
#
loop_
_entity_poly.entity_id
_entity_poly.type
_entity_poly.pdbx_seq_one_letter_code
_entity_poly.pdbx_strand_id
1 'polypeptide(L)'
;PTSSFSHMSPQTSRLCAVPDSVLEHIALEVAVAEPLGPPAGLVPLLRTCRRIHTVLDIDTNHNLYAKIFTLKFDKRAANRRIGEHAVYSSNLAFQLRKYCLTLQRICTGDVYSELIEDDLWTAYLMLLENDGKNAEQLLEYAKLDAFVDRFMCTRLWENRLQYGGWPAESTANSLAVWLYFMTLDQARLSAMTLEKRNDMKRLVLPYNACTVRYPFYHAPDNHFDFPISPIFATDSPIATATPHGWWPLYRAPGSIREHVYHFGSKLAISAPLLAQGARLVYMTLCAQEPWLSEDDWARDREEAIALGRHHIHPTKADIAELNADSAVRLYSRGDWDWRAKLSPEDGKLEDDGHWRTKLQAISARWYHDWTRITGCIDPTVLNPYKGHVYTPGTLNGLWKGRISVREADRHFRDFMTSPTFPDEYASVPSETCVWPVCLHLREHHSINPEIPVAPGGNSLDEHDDGLCNAWFPTLIDMHENNGIVRVHDHVSGLDSVYETYVDGRPNSHSEDTCTACISQRRAEEARQRTHSPRAAPPPALSRATSQSPSLYSMDALQDPSDAGSKPQRMRSRVNAALGEDIDVDKILDGVIGSDSSADEGEWSSQESSNGSGDIENTLETVCSGIQDIIVTGETLFHHGQAWGHCLYYGRVRAWDGLIAIVRQRNLPAGGDGTRNIAIFRGYVVGGENFVGSMRHWSNNRLAVVREGPFIMTKLYNPYTLSLEEKQLITVSPDSGLIVNVQPFSDTDADNVVASGDPKAVDLRTATVLPGFVDVHVHFFLHPYSEVSWNDQLTKEHLAERTVRATVHAKRTLMAGYTSVRDLGTEGAADADIALRNCLSGPDPTIPGPRYFCANRAIVTTGSYGPKSGVHLNQEGVDGITGAEVADGVVECVKAVRRQIGAGADWIKVREASPDYRFRSRMSSVSSSVAGASLRTFDKNETEAIIATAHALGVKVAAHSQHWPYADVSVSPDSIEHGYDMSFDRMLAFQGPSSASGSSRPIWVPTLAVYYTTGDPVTWARASETFQDALRRKIQDIACGGDTGVFPHGDNALEMKLMARLGADWRQVLRWGTLGGWECIRSMAWEGEAGASRLNKVEKLEEDRRIVGDNEMPFGAIRKGFAADIVATVSDLEKDFENAVDKTSITFVMKAGRVYKRDGIEVL
;
A
#
# COMPACT_ATOMS: atom_id res chain seq x y z
N PRO A 1 67.87 -55.99 18.02
CA PRO A 1 67.33 -54.68 18.42
C PRO A 1 67.50 -53.64 17.30
N THR A 2 66.53 -53.59 16.40
CA THR A 2 66.54 -52.74 15.19
C THR A 2 65.14 -52.14 15.03
N SER A 3 64.87 -51.07 15.79
CA SER A 3 63.60 -50.34 15.74
C SER A 3 63.58 -49.43 14.52
N SER A 4 62.68 -49.69 13.59
CA SER A 4 62.43 -48.86 12.41
C SER A 4 61.94 -47.46 12.79
N PHE A 5 62.58 -46.43 12.25
CA PHE A 5 61.95 -45.10 12.16
C PHE A 5 60.80 -45.19 11.15
N SER A 6 59.57 -45.31 11.64
CA SER A 6 58.38 -45.12 10.82
C SER A 6 58.25 -43.64 10.47
N HIS A 7 58.27 -43.31 9.18
CA HIS A 7 57.84 -41.97 8.72
C HIS A 7 56.41 -41.72 9.22
N MET A 8 56.24 -40.76 10.13
CA MET A 8 54.92 -40.21 10.41
C MET A 8 54.47 -39.45 9.17
N SER A 9 53.59 -40.09 8.39
CA SER A 9 52.82 -39.40 7.36
C SER A 9 52.01 -38.29 8.05
N PRO A 10 51.94 -37.06 7.52
CA PRO A 10 51.10 -36.03 8.10
C PRO A 10 49.65 -36.54 8.11
N GLN A 11 49.01 -36.55 9.28
CA GLN A 11 47.58 -36.85 9.38
C GLN A 11 46.79 -35.69 8.77
N THR A 12 46.60 -35.74 7.45
CA THR A 12 45.58 -34.94 6.77
C THR A 12 44.23 -35.29 7.40
N SER A 13 43.63 -34.33 8.11
CA SER A 13 42.28 -34.49 8.66
C SER A 13 41.34 -34.98 7.56
N ARG A 14 40.39 -35.86 7.88
CA ARG A 14 39.38 -36.30 6.90
C ARG A 14 38.55 -35.12 6.38
N LEU A 15 38.42 -34.06 7.17
CA LEU A 15 37.81 -32.79 6.77
C LEU A 15 38.64 -32.07 5.67
N CYS A 16 39.96 -32.24 5.67
CA CYS A 16 40.87 -31.75 4.63
C CYS A 16 40.87 -32.62 3.35
N ALA A 17 40.15 -33.74 3.33
CA ALA A 17 39.93 -34.56 2.13
C ALA A 17 38.55 -34.28 1.48
N VAL A 18 37.74 -33.40 2.06
CA VAL A 18 36.45 -32.97 1.50
C VAL A 18 36.71 -32.00 0.33
N PRO A 19 36.07 -32.16 -0.84
CA PRO A 19 36.17 -31.23 -1.96
C PRO A 19 35.69 -29.82 -1.58
N ASP A 20 36.31 -28.80 -2.18
CA ASP A 20 36.07 -27.40 -1.79
C ASP A 20 34.61 -26.95 -2.03
N SER A 21 33.96 -27.43 -3.09
CA SER A 21 32.54 -27.18 -3.35
C SER A 21 31.59 -27.80 -2.32
N VAL A 22 32.00 -28.87 -1.64
CA VAL A 22 31.24 -29.49 -0.56
C VAL A 22 31.49 -28.74 0.76
N LEU A 23 32.71 -28.23 0.97
CA LEU A 23 33.01 -27.33 2.09
C LEU A 23 32.24 -26.00 1.96
N GLU A 24 32.13 -25.43 0.76
CA GLU A 24 31.28 -24.25 0.49
C GLU A 24 29.81 -24.51 0.85
N HIS A 25 29.26 -25.66 0.45
CA HIS A 25 27.86 -25.97 0.75
C HIS A 25 27.64 -26.16 2.26
N ILE A 26 28.52 -26.90 2.95
CA ILE A 26 28.49 -27.04 4.41
C ILE A 26 28.59 -25.67 5.09
N ALA A 27 29.48 -24.80 4.61
CA ALA A 27 29.64 -23.45 5.13
C ALA A 27 28.38 -22.59 4.90
N LEU A 28 27.73 -22.70 3.73
CA LEU A 28 26.49 -22.01 3.42
C LEU A 28 25.36 -22.42 4.36
N GLU A 29 25.11 -23.72 4.54
CA GLU A 29 24.07 -24.22 5.46
C GLU A 29 24.34 -23.76 6.91
N VAL A 30 25.59 -23.89 7.37
CA VAL A 30 26.02 -23.43 8.72
C VAL A 30 25.90 -21.91 8.88
N ALA A 31 26.04 -21.14 7.81
CA ALA A 31 25.89 -19.68 7.81
C ALA A 31 24.43 -19.19 7.80
N VAL A 32 23.47 -20.06 7.45
CA VAL A 32 22.03 -19.70 7.36
C VAL A 32 21.11 -20.45 8.33
N ALA A 33 21.62 -21.46 9.04
CA ALA A 33 20.89 -22.19 10.08
C ALA A 33 20.24 -21.29 11.15
N GLU A 34 20.92 -20.19 11.52
CA GLU A 34 20.31 -19.04 12.20
C GLU A 34 20.06 -17.96 11.13
N PRO A 35 18.81 -17.61 10.76
CA PRO A 35 18.55 -16.71 9.62
C PRO A 35 18.90 -15.24 9.91
N LEU A 36 18.69 -14.80 11.16
CA LEU A 36 18.97 -13.45 11.63
C LEU A 36 20.41 -13.30 12.14
N GLY A 37 20.92 -12.07 12.08
CA GLY A 37 22.25 -11.70 12.57
C GLY A 37 23.43 -12.12 11.65
N PRO A 38 24.68 -11.91 12.10
CA PRO A 38 25.87 -12.38 11.42
C PRO A 38 25.94 -13.91 11.30
N PRO A 39 26.65 -14.48 10.31
CA PRO A 39 26.82 -15.93 10.14
C PRO A 39 27.80 -16.52 11.17
N ALA A 40 27.46 -16.45 12.46
CA ALA A 40 28.35 -16.80 13.58
C ALA A 40 28.84 -18.26 13.54
N GLY A 41 28.03 -19.18 13.00
CA GLY A 41 28.40 -20.58 12.79
C GLY A 41 29.65 -20.81 11.91
N LEU A 42 30.03 -19.84 11.07
CA LEU A 42 31.27 -19.90 10.28
C LEU A 42 32.53 -19.74 11.14
N VAL A 43 32.46 -19.02 12.27
CA VAL A 43 33.67 -18.69 13.06
C VAL A 43 34.33 -19.94 13.66
N PRO A 44 33.59 -20.91 14.23
CA PRO A 44 34.15 -22.23 14.57
C PRO A 44 34.73 -22.99 13.37
N LEU A 45 34.07 -22.94 12.21
CA LEU A 45 34.46 -23.69 11.01
C LEU A 45 35.79 -23.17 10.41
N LEU A 46 35.92 -21.85 10.24
CA LEU A 46 37.13 -21.17 9.77
C LEU A 46 38.34 -21.45 10.69
N ARG A 47 38.10 -21.57 12.00
CA ARG A 47 39.13 -21.88 13.01
C ARG A 47 39.57 -23.35 13.07
N THR A 48 39.00 -24.24 12.25
CA THR A 48 39.35 -25.68 12.27
C THR A 48 40.77 -25.98 11.75
N CYS A 49 41.18 -25.39 10.62
CA CYS A 49 42.54 -25.53 10.08
C CYS A 49 42.82 -24.50 8.96
N ARG A 50 44.12 -24.26 8.67
CA ARG A 50 44.56 -23.30 7.65
C ARG A 50 43.96 -23.55 6.25
N ARG A 51 43.81 -24.80 5.79
CA ARG A 51 43.17 -25.08 4.47
C ARG A 51 41.73 -24.58 4.46
N ILE A 52 40.94 -24.91 5.48
CA ILE A 52 39.52 -24.58 5.53
C ILE A 52 39.33 -23.07 5.68
N HIS A 53 40.22 -22.39 6.40
CA HIS A 53 40.31 -20.93 6.38
C HIS A 53 40.55 -20.40 4.95
N THR A 54 41.64 -20.79 4.27
CA THR A 54 42.00 -20.26 2.94
C THR A 54 41.02 -20.64 1.81
N VAL A 55 40.10 -21.59 2.03
CA VAL A 55 39.05 -21.99 1.07
C VAL A 55 37.71 -21.28 1.32
N LEU A 56 37.45 -20.86 2.56
CA LEU A 56 36.17 -20.29 2.99
C LEU A 56 36.27 -18.84 3.49
N ASP A 57 37.45 -18.22 3.44
CA ASP A 57 37.67 -16.85 3.91
C ASP A 57 36.99 -15.81 2.99
N ILE A 58 36.51 -14.71 3.56
CA ILE A 58 35.71 -13.70 2.86
C ILE A 58 36.45 -13.00 1.72
N ASP A 59 37.75 -12.74 1.89
CA ASP A 59 38.57 -12.06 0.89
C ASP A 59 39.06 -13.05 -0.20
N THR A 60 38.88 -14.36 0.03
CA THR A 60 39.19 -15.45 -0.93
C THR A 60 37.96 -15.98 -1.69
N ASN A 61 36.78 -16.03 -1.05
CA ASN A 61 35.59 -16.72 -1.56
C ASN A 61 34.35 -15.83 -1.52
N HIS A 62 34.41 -14.71 -2.24
CA HIS A 62 33.29 -13.79 -2.43
C HIS A 62 31.97 -14.48 -2.83
N ASN A 63 32.03 -15.60 -3.58
CA ASN A 63 30.85 -16.33 -4.04
C ASN A 63 30.07 -17.00 -2.90
N LEU A 64 30.74 -17.51 -1.86
CA LEU A 64 30.07 -18.02 -0.66
C LEU A 64 29.31 -16.90 0.07
N TYR A 65 29.98 -15.78 0.32
CA TYR A 65 29.41 -14.65 1.07
C TYR A 65 28.29 -13.93 0.29
N ALA A 66 28.36 -13.89 -1.04
CA ALA A 66 27.28 -13.39 -1.90
C ALA A 66 26.00 -14.24 -1.82
N LYS A 67 26.13 -15.58 -1.70
CA LYS A 67 24.99 -16.48 -1.45
C LYS A 67 24.41 -16.22 -0.06
N ILE A 68 25.25 -16.13 0.97
CA ILE A 68 24.84 -15.84 2.36
C ILE A 68 24.08 -14.50 2.43
N PHE A 69 24.59 -13.44 1.78
CA PHE A 69 23.91 -12.14 1.72
C PHE A 69 22.53 -12.25 1.09
N THR A 70 22.41 -12.91 -0.07
CA THR A 70 21.13 -13.08 -0.78
C THR A 70 20.08 -13.85 0.03
N LEU A 71 20.53 -14.75 0.92
CA LEU A 71 19.64 -15.48 1.82
C LEU A 71 19.23 -14.65 3.06
N LYS A 72 20.12 -13.83 3.63
CA LYS A 72 19.91 -13.05 4.86
C LYS A 72 19.37 -11.62 4.69
N PHE A 73 19.56 -11.00 3.53
CA PHE A 73 19.33 -9.58 3.28
C PHE A 73 18.68 -9.33 1.90
N ASP A 74 18.03 -8.17 1.76
CA ASP A 74 17.42 -7.72 0.50
C ASP A 74 18.47 -7.02 -0.39
N LYS A 75 18.39 -7.25 -1.72
CA LYS A 75 19.34 -6.69 -2.70
C LYS A 75 18.74 -6.09 -3.98
N ARG A 76 17.43 -6.24 -4.22
CA ARG A 76 16.79 -5.79 -5.47
C ARG A 76 16.78 -4.26 -5.60
N ALA A 77 16.51 -3.57 -4.50
CA ALA A 77 16.55 -2.11 -4.45
C ALA A 77 17.91 -1.55 -4.90
N ALA A 78 19.01 -2.11 -4.40
CA ALA A 78 20.36 -1.72 -4.80
C ALA A 78 20.61 -1.97 -6.29
N ASN A 79 20.22 -3.14 -6.81
CA ASN A 79 20.31 -3.46 -8.25
C ASN A 79 19.59 -2.39 -9.10
N ARG A 80 18.36 -2.02 -8.73
CA ARG A 80 17.53 -1.01 -9.44
C ARG A 80 17.97 0.45 -9.26
N ARG A 81 18.92 0.72 -8.36
CA ARG A 81 19.37 2.07 -7.99
C ARG A 81 20.82 2.37 -8.39
N ILE A 82 21.62 1.32 -8.56
CA ILE A 82 23.07 1.38 -8.81
C ILE A 82 23.44 0.59 -10.10
N GLY A 83 22.62 -0.39 -10.49
CA GLY A 83 22.83 -1.27 -11.63
C GLY A 83 23.52 -2.60 -11.26
N GLU A 84 23.72 -3.47 -12.25
CA GLU A 84 24.15 -4.87 -12.07
C GLU A 84 25.42 -5.04 -11.23
N HIS A 85 26.34 -4.07 -11.27
CA HIS A 85 27.58 -4.13 -10.50
C HIS A 85 27.36 -4.15 -8.98
N ALA A 86 26.21 -3.67 -8.47
CA ALA A 86 25.87 -3.76 -7.06
C ALA A 86 25.66 -5.22 -6.60
N VAL A 87 25.25 -6.13 -7.50
CA VAL A 87 25.01 -7.55 -7.18
C VAL A 87 26.17 -8.48 -7.55
N TYR A 88 27.32 -7.93 -7.95
CA TYR A 88 28.57 -8.69 -8.09
C TYR A 88 29.01 -9.30 -6.76
N SER A 89 29.59 -10.51 -6.80
CA SER A 89 29.88 -11.30 -5.59
C SER A 89 30.79 -10.58 -4.58
N SER A 90 31.80 -9.84 -5.04
CA SER A 90 32.68 -9.02 -4.19
C SER A 90 31.91 -7.92 -3.45
N ASN A 91 30.97 -7.26 -4.14
CA ASN A 91 30.20 -6.15 -3.62
C ASN A 91 29.13 -6.63 -2.63
N LEU A 92 28.54 -7.80 -2.86
CA LEU A 92 27.66 -8.47 -1.90
C LEU A 92 28.43 -9.00 -0.68
N ALA A 93 29.66 -9.48 -0.83
CA ALA A 93 30.51 -9.90 0.28
C ALA A 93 30.95 -8.70 1.16
N PHE A 94 31.37 -7.60 0.53
CA PHE A 94 31.62 -6.32 1.21
C PHE A 94 30.40 -5.83 1.98
N GLN A 95 29.23 -5.82 1.34
CA GLN A 95 27.99 -5.36 1.97
C GLN A 95 27.58 -6.25 3.14
N LEU A 96 27.78 -7.58 3.05
CA LEU A 96 27.57 -8.51 4.16
C LEU A 96 28.45 -8.15 5.36
N ARG A 97 29.74 -7.92 5.14
CA ARG A 97 30.68 -7.48 6.21
C ARG A 97 30.21 -6.16 6.83
N LYS A 98 29.79 -5.17 6.02
CA LYS A 98 29.28 -3.88 6.51
C LYS A 98 28.02 -4.05 7.38
N TYR A 99 26.98 -4.70 6.85
CA TYR A 99 25.72 -4.92 7.55
C TYR A 99 25.92 -5.71 8.86
N CYS A 100 26.68 -6.81 8.85
CA CYS A 100 26.91 -7.59 10.06
C CYS A 100 27.60 -6.78 11.16
N LEU A 101 28.59 -5.95 10.83
CA LEU A 101 29.29 -5.10 11.79
C LEU A 101 28.38 -3.98 12.33
N THR A 102 27.59 -3.33 11.47
CA THR A 102 26.59 -2.33 11.91
C THR A 102 25.54 -2.93 12.83
N LEU A 103 24.96 -4.09 12.48
CA LEU A 103 23.99 -4.78 13.32
C LEU A 103 24.58 -5.09 14.70
N GLN A 104 25.82 -5.61 14.76
CA GLN A 104 26.53 -5.88 16.01
C GLN A 104 26.79 -4.61 16.84
N ARG A 105 27.13 -3.47 16.21
CA ARG A 105 27.29 -2.20 16.93
C ARG A 105 25.96 -1.68 17.48
N ILE A 106 24.88 -1.73 16.70
CA ILE A 106 23.54 -1.35 17.15
C ILE A 106 23.09 -2.22 18.34
N CYS A 107 23.36 -3.54 18.32
CA CYS A 107 23.09 -4.44 19.46
C CYS A 107 23.75 -3.99 20.79
N THR A 108 24.86 -3.23 20.77
CA THR A 108 25.49 -2.74 22.00
C THR A 108 24.66 -1.67 22.71
N GLY A 109 23.78 -0.98 21.98
CA GLY A 109 23.03 0.16 22.47
C GLY A 109 23.87 1.44 22.65
N ASP A 110 25.14 1.46 22.21
CA ASP A 110 25.98 2.66 22.29
C ASP A 110 25.62 3.69 21.21
N VAL A 111 24.88 4.73 21.62
CA VAL A 111 24.52 5.86 20.76
C VAL A 111 25.62 6.93 20.68
N TYR A 112 26.73 6.78 21.42
CA TYR A 112 27.85 7.73 21.48
C TYR A 112 29.08 7.31 20.67
N SER A 113 29.03 6.14 20.01
CA SER A 113 30.11 5.64 19.14
C SER A 113 30.53 6.66 18.08
N GLU A 114 31.83 6.72 17.79
CA GLU A 114 32.39 7.57 16.72
C GLU A 114 31.87 7.15 15.32
N LEU A 115 31.41 5.90 15.16
CA LEU A 115 30.84 5.36 13.92
C LEU A 115 29.31 5.53 13.80
N ILE A 116 28.69 6.31 14.69
CA ILE A 116 27.23 6.47 14.76
C ILE A 116 26.58 6.91 13.45
N GLU A 117 27.22 7.78 12.66
CA GLU A 117 26.65 8.26 11.39
C GLU A 117 26.71 7.18 10.30
N ASP A 118 27.77 6.38 10.25
CA ASP A 118 27.88 5.22 9.34
C ASP A 118 26.84 4.14 9.67
N ASP A 119 26.57 3.90 10.95
CA ASP A 119 25.58 2.92 11.40
C ASP A 119 24.14 3.39 11.16
N LEU A 120 23.83 4.66 11.44
CA LEU A 120 22.54 5.26 11.12
C LEU A 120 22.31 5.32 9.61
N TRP A 121 23.33 5.64 8.80
CA TRP A 121 23.23 5.60 7.33
C TRP A 121 22.95 4.19 6.84
N THR A 122 23.70 3.20 7.36
CA THR A 122 23.58 1.81 6.94
C THR A 122 22.21 1.23 7.32
N ALA A 123 21.69 1.55 8.51
CA ALA A 123 20.33 1.18 8.92
C ALA A 123 19.24 1.87 8.07
N TYR A 124 19.41 3.16 7.73
CA TYR A 124 18.46 3.89 6.89
C TYR A 124 18.41 3.35 5.46
N LEU A 125 19.58 3.09 4.86
CA LEU A 125 19.69 2.44 3.56
C LEU A 125 19.03 1.04 3.58
N MET A 126 19.31 0.24 4.61
CA MET A 126 18.68 -1.07 4.79
C MET A 126 17.14 -0.99 4.81
N LEU A 127 16.53 0.02 5.46
CA LEU A 127 15.06 0.19 5.45
C LEU A 127 14.51 0.78 4.14
N LEU A 128 15.24 1.66 3.45
CA LEU A 128 14.88 2.09 2.08
C LEU A 128 14.97 0.95 1.07
N GLU A 129 15.78 -0.08 1.35
CA GLU A 129 16.05 -1.24 0.50
C GLU A 129 15.29 -2.50 0.94
N ASN A 130 14.52 -2.42 2.03
CA ASN A 130 13.79 -3.52 2.59
C ASN A 130 12.61 -3.95 1.71
N ASP A 131 12.62 -5.21 1.30
CA ASP A 131 11.46 -5.92 0.76
C ASP A 131 10.86 -6.90 1.78
N GLY A 132 11.60 -7.24 2.85
CA GLY A 132 11.10 -7.97 4.02
C GLY A 132 12.19 -8.47 4.99
N LYS A 133 13.42 -8.62 4.52
CA LYS A 133 14.52 -9.20 5.31
C LYS A 133 15.26 -8.15 6.13
N ASN A 134 15.53 -6.99 5.55
CA ASN A 134 16.34 -5.96 6.20
C ASN A 134 15.68 -5.40 7.46
N ALA A 135 14.35 -5.30 7.50
CA ALA A 135 13.58 -4.84 8.65
C ALA A 135 13.63 -5.85 9.81
N GLU A 136 13.47 -7.15 9.53
CA GLU A 136 13.63 -8.23 10.52
C GLU A 136 15.05 -8.26 11.12
N GLN A 137 16.07 -8.07 10.30
CA GLN A 137 17.47 -7.97 10.78
C GLN A 137 17.67 -6.77 11.73
N LEU A 138 17.10 -5.61 11.40
CA LEU A 138 17.23 -4.39 12.21
C LEU A 138 16.37 -4.41 13.48
N LEU A 139 15.15 -4.94 13.42
CA LEU A 139 14.17 -4.89 14.50
C LEU A 139 14.23 -6.11 15.41
N GLU A 140 14.41 -7.31 14.88
CA GLU A 140 14.39 -8.54 15.68
C GLU A 140 15.78 -8.99 16.15
N TYR A 141 16.84 -8.78 15.35
CA TYR A 141 18.22 -8.99 15.83
C TYR A 141 18.83 -7.74 16.48
N ALA A 142 18.88 -6.61 15.76
CA ALA A 142 19.61 -5.44 16.25
C ALA A 142 18.86 -4.55 17.26
N LYS A 143 17.53 -4.67 17.37
CA LYS A 143 16.67 -3.82 18.23
C LYS A 143 16.87 -2.32 17.95
N LEU A 144 16.91 -1.99 16.66
CA LEU A 144 17.06 -0.62 16.15
C LEU A 144 16.00 0.34 16.70
N ASP A 145 14.76 -0.14 16.89
CA ASP A 145 13.67 0.62 17.48
C ASP A 145 14.05 1.20 18.85
N ALA A 146 14.63 0.37 19.73
CA ALA A 146 15.11 0.74 21.06
C ALA A 146 16.40 1.58 21.02
N PHE A 147 17.30 1.29 20.07
CA PHE A 147 18.51 2.09 19.82
C PHE A 147 18.18 3.53 19.44
N VAL A 148 17.25 3.71 18.49
CA VAL A 148 16.80 5.01 18.03
C VAL A 148 15.94 5.70 19.10
N ASP A 149 15.12 4.97 19.87
CA ASP A 149 14.42 5.52 21.04
C ASP A 149 15.38 6.14 22.07
N ARG A 150 16.54 5.50 22.29
CA ARG A 150 17.62 6.02 23.13
C ARG A 150 18.26 7.27 22.51
N PHE A 151 18.66 7.22 21.24
CA PHE A 151 19.25 8.37 20.54
C PHE A 151 18.33 9.59 20.56
N MET A 152 17.04 9.40 20.26
CA MET A 152 16.03 10.46 20.26
C MET A 152 15.89 11.11 21.65
N CYS A 153 15.93 10.32 22.72
CA CYS A 153 15.87 10.82 24.09
C CYS A 153 17.16 11.50 24.60
N THR A 154 18.36 11.06 24.18
CA THR A 154 19.62 11.55 24.77
C THR A 154 20.46 12.45 23.86
N ARG A 155 20.40 12.28 22.53
CA ARG A 155 21.31 12.94 21.58
C ARG A 155 20.65 13.96 20.66
N LEU A 156 19.36 13.86 20.36
CA LEU A 156 18.69 14.77 19.41
C LEU A 156 18.84 16.27 19.76
N TRP A 157 18.87 16.60 21.06
CA TRP A 157 19.05 17.97 21.59
C TRP A 157 20.45 18.20 22.23
N GLU A 158 21.40 17.29 21.99
CA GLU A 158 22.78 17.41 22.42
C GLU A 158 23.44 18.65 21.79
N ASN A 159 24.40 19.25 22.52
CA ASN A 159 25.15 20.43 22.09
C ASN A 159 24.32 21.67 21.68
N ARG A 160 22.99 21.70 21.88
CA ARG A 160 22.11 22.81 21.44
C ARG A 160 22.55 24.21 21.88
N LEU A 161 23.24 24.31 23.02
CA LEU A 161 23.81 25.57 23.52
C LEU A 161 24.84 26.20 22.56
N GLN A 162 25.57 25.38 21.80
CA GLN A 162 26.52 25.84 20.77
C GLN A 162 25.80 26.52 19.58
N TYR A 163 24.53 26.16 19.35
CA TYR A 163 23.68 26.65 18.27
C TYR A 163 22.64 27.70 18.74
N GLY A 164 22.93 28.40 19.84
CA GLY A 164 22.03 29.42 20.41
C GLY A 164 20.84 28.85 21.19
N GLY A 165 20.92 27.59 21.64
CA GLY A 165 19.84 26.86 22.32
C GLY A 165 18.99 26.00 21.38
N TRP A 166 19.16 26.13 20.07
CA TRP A 166 18.44 25.35 19.06
C TRP A 166 19.02 23.94 18.89
N PRO A 167 18.18 22.90 18.71
CA PRO A 167 18.66 21.59 18.27
C PRO A 167 19.47 21.65 16.97
N ALA A 168 20.44 20.76 16.82
CA ALA A 168 21.29 20.73 15.62
C ALA A 168 20.55 20.13 14.42
N GLU A 169 20.78 20.68 13.23
CA GLU A 169 20.56 19.96 11.97
C GLU A 169 21.87 19.23 11.62
N SER A 170 21.88 17.92 11.83
CA SER A 170 23.01 17.04 11.54
C SER A 170 22.53 15.77 10.85
N THR A 171 23.44 15.11 10.15
CA THR A 171 23.21 13.82 9.49
C THR A 171 22.72 12.77 10.49
N ALA A 172 23.39 12.60 11.63
CA ALA A 172 22.92 11.75 12.74
C ALA A 172 21.47 12.06 13.17
N ASN A 173 21.14 13.34 13.41
CA ASN A 173 19.80 13.73 13.86
C ASN A 173 18.73 13.45 12.79
N SER A 174 19.03 13.72 11.52
CA SER A 174 18.10 13.43 10.42
C SER A 174 17.81 11.93 10.31
N LEU A 175 18.86 11.11 10.23
CA LEU A 175 18.73 9.68 10.09
C LEU A 175 18.02 9.07 11.31
N ALA A 176 18.32 9.52 12.53
CA ALA A 176 17.60 9.05 13.73
C ALA A 176 16.10 9.38 13.70
N VAL A 177 15.70 10.59 13.28
CA VAL A 177 14.28 10.96 13.18
C VAL A 177 13.56 10.17 12.08
N TRP A 178 14.21 9.95 10.94
CA TRP A 178 13.65 9.13 9.85
C TRP A 178 13.55 7.65 10.23
N LEU A 179 14.58 7.09 10.86
CA LEU A 179 14.56 5.73 11.40
C LEU A 179 13.51 5.57 12.51
N TYR A 180 13.27 6.60 13.34
CA TYR A 180 12.19 6.57 14.32
C TYR A 180 10.85 6.41 13.62
N PHE A 181 10.54 7.23 12.60
CA PHE A 181 9.30 7.10 11.82
C PHE A 181 9.19 5.76 11.10
N MET A 182 10.24 5.32 10.40
CA MET A 182 10.26 4.03 9.66
C MET A 182 10.21 2.80 10.57
N THR A 183 10.35 2.97 11.89
CA THR A 183 10.19 1.91 12.90
C THR A 183 8.96 2.11 13.80
N LEU A 184 8.06 3.05 13.47
CA LEU A 184 6.73 3.14 14.08
C LEU A 184 5.77 2.17 13.40
N ASP A 185 5.16 1.30 14.19
CA ASP A 185 4.00 0.49 13.80
C ASP A 185 2.84 0.71 14.79
N GLN A 186 1.65 0.20 14.45
CA GLN A 186 0.45 0.42 15.26
C GLN A 186 0.55 -0.22 16.65
N ALA A 187 1.33 -1.30 16.82
CA ALA A 187 1.52 -1.93 18.14
C ALA A 187 2.40 -1.03 19.03
N ARG A 188 3.50 -0.49 18.49
CA ARG A 188 4.39 0.46 19.17
C ARG A 188 3.66 1.75 19.55
N LEU A 189 2.78 2.28 18.69
CA LEU A 189 1.95 3.45 19.00
C LEU A 189 0.92 3.18 20.10
N SER A 190 0.19 2.07 20.03
CA SER A 190 -0.80 1.71 21.05
C SER A 190 -0.18 1.35 22.40
N ALA A 191 1.08 0.89 22.43
CA ALA A 191 1.84 0.65 23.65
C ALA A 191 2.50 1.93 24.24
N MET A 192 2.53 3.04 23.51
CA MET A 192 3.24 4.25 23.92
C MET A 192 2.46 5.06 24.97
N THR A 193 3.07 5.30 26.14
CA THR A 193 2.47 6.13 27.19
C THR A 193 2.29 7.57 26.73
N LEU A 194 1.28 8.26 27.27
CA LEU A 194 1.02 9.67 26.97
C LEU A 194 2.22 10.57 27.31
N GLU A 195 2.96 10.25 28.37
CA GLU A 195 4.21 10.92 28.74
C GLU A 195 5.28 10.77 27.66
N LYS A 196 5.61 9.53 27.26
CA LYS A 196 6.59 9.24 26.19
C LYS A 196 6.18 9.86 24.85
N ARG A 197 4.89 9.85 24.53
CA ARG A 197 4.31 10.49 23.35
C ARG A 197 4.49 12.01 23.38
N ASN A 198 4.21 12.64 24.52
CA ASN A 198 4.39 14.08 24.70
C ASN A 198 5.86 14.49 24.65
N ASP A 199 6.76 13.71 25.24
CA ASP A 199 8.20 13.93 25.11
C ASP A 199 8.69 13.80 23.67
N MET A 200 8.23 12.79 22.92
CA MET A 200 8.60 12.65 21.50
C MET A 200 8.04 13.79 20.65
N LYS A 201 6.77 14.20 20.85
CA LYS A 201 6.20 15.41 20.24
C LYS A 201 7.05 16.65 20.56
N ARG A 202 7.48 16.82 21.82
CA ARG A 202 8.32 17.94 22.30
C ARG A 202 9.73 17.93 21.69
N LEU A 203 10.34 16.75 21.54
CA LEU A 203 11.68 16.57 20.95
C LEU A 203 11.71 16.90 19.46
N VAL A 204 10.71 16.50 18.67
CA VAL A 204 10.66 16.79 17.22
C VAL A 204 10.04 18.15 16.86
N LEU A 205 9.37 18.80 17.81
CA LEU A 205 8.61 20.04 17.59
C LEU A 205 9.38 21.17 16.87
N PRO A 206 10.63 21.52 17.24
CA PRO A 206 11.34 22.62 16.58
C PRO A 206 11.56 22.36 15.09
N TYR A 207 11.87 21.12 14.73
CA TYR A 207 12.05 20.68 13.33
C TYR A 207 10.73 20.66 12.56
N ASN A 208 9.64 20.24 13.20
CA ASN A 208 8.30 20.19 12.62
C ASN A 208 7.72 21.59 12.28
N ALA A 209 8.00 22.59 13.13
CA ALA A 209 7.37 23.91 13.09
C ALA A 209 8.26 25.05 12.54
N CYS A 210 9.57 25.06 12.80
CA CYS A 210 10.45 26.19 12.45
C CYS A 210 10.98 26.08 11.01
N THR A 211 10.10 26.27 10.02
CA THR A 211 10.42 26.20 8.58
C THR A 211 11.54 27.16 8.18
N VAL A 212 11.57 28.37 8.76
CA VAL A 212 12.59 29.39 8.50
C VAL A 212 14.01 28.96 8.88
N ARG A 213 14.15 27.96 9.75
CA ARG A 213 15.46 27.41 10.16
C ARG A 213 15.77 26.06 9.51
N TYR A 214 14.79 25.16 9.42
CA TYR A 214 15.01 23.78 8.99
C TYR A 214 14.39 23.51 7.60
N PRO A 215 15.17 22.99 6.63
CA PRO A 215 14.76 22.88 5.24
C PRO A 215 13.71 21.77 5.03
N PHE A 216 12.60 22.17 4.42
CA PHE A 216 11.51 21.26 4.03
C PHE A 216 11.52 20.84 2.56
N TYR A 217 12.38 21.45 1.75
CA TYR A 217 12.49 21.21 0.31
C TYR A 217 13.94 20.97 -0.08
N HIS A 218 14.16 20.18 -1.13
CA HIS A 218 15.51 19.88 -1.62
C HIS A 218 16.19 21.14 -2.18
N ALA A 219 15.45 21.92 -2.97
CA ALA A 219 15.83 23.25 -3.45
C ALA A 219 14.72 24.29 -3.14
N PRO A 220 15.07 25.60 -3.03
CA PRO A 220 14.15 26.69 -2.75
C PRO A 220 12.84 26.64 -3.57
N ASP A 221 11.70 26.84 -2.91
CA ASP A 221 10.35 26.65 -3.44
C ASP A 221 9.81 27.87 -4.23
N ASN A 222 10.53 28.98 -4.20
CA ASN A 222 10.30 30.18 -5.01
C ASN A 222 10.86 30.08 -6.45
N HIS A 223 11.62 29.04 -6.78
CA HIS A 223 12.07 28.76 -8.16
C HIS A 223 11.28 27.61 -8.79
N PHE A 224 10.92 27.76 -10.07
CA PHE A 224 10.36 26.67 -10.87
C PHE A 224 11.42 26.02 -11.76
N ASP A 225 12.12 26.84 -12.56
CA ASP A 225 13.14 26.39 -13.51
C ASP A 225 14.50 26.12 -12.84
N PHE A 226 15.19 25.09 -13.33
CA PHE A 226 16.52 24.68 -12.88
C PHE A 226 17.40 24.40 -14.12
N PRO A 227 18.70 24.76 -14.09
CA PRO A 227 19.49 25.11 -12.92
C PRO A 227 19.40 26.60 -12.56
N ILE A 228 19.41 26.90 -11.26
CA ILE A 228 19.48 28.26 -10.73
C ILE A 228 20.88 28.85 -11.03
N SER A 229 20.92 30.08 -11.55
CA SER A 229 22.19 30.80 -11.76
C SER A 229 22.99 30.92 -10.45
N PRO A 230 24.31 30.62 -10.43
CA PRO A 230 25.12 30.68 -9.21
C PRO A 230 25.10 32.01 -8.46
N ILE A 231 24.75 33.13 -9.11
CA ILE A 231 24.59 34.44 -8.48
C ILE A 231 23.43 34.42 -7.47
N PHE A 232 22.31 33.77 -7.79
CA PHE A 232 21.14 33.67 -6.90
C PHE A 232 21.37 32.69 -5.73
N ALA A 233 22.42 31.88 -5.76
CA ALA A 233 22.82 31.04 -4.63
C ALA A 233 23.52 31.84 -3.52
N THR A 234 23.92 33.10 -3.77
CA THR A 234 24.53 34.00 -2.78
C THR A 234 23.71 35.26 -2.53
N ASP A 235 23.13 35.87 -3.57
CA ASP A 235 22.27 37.06 -3.49
C ASP A 235 20.99 36.86 -4.32
N SER A 236 19.84 36.65 -3.66
CA SER A 236 18.54 36.42 -4.30
C SER A 236 17.62 37.63 -4.10
N PRO A 237 17.11 38.26 -5.18
CA PRO A 237 16.23 39.44 -5.08
C PRO A 237 14.82 39.12 -4.53
N ILE A 238 14.48 37.83 -4.42
CA ILE A 238 13.24 37.31 -3.84
C ILE A 238 13.52 36.46 -2.58
N ALA A 239 14.52 36.86 -1.79
CA ALA A 239 14.84 36.27 -0.49
C ALA A 239 14.98 37.32 0.61
N THR A 240 14.63 36.94 1.83
CA THR A 240 14.66 37.79 3.02
C THR A 240 15.71 37.27 4.00
N ALA A 241 16.58 38.16 4.48
CA ALA A 241 17.59 37.80 5.47
C ALA A 241 16.95 37.61 6.86
N THR A 242 17.36 36.55 7.57
CA THR A 242 16.85 36.19 8.90
C THR A 242 18.03 35.83 9.84
N PRO A 243 17.82 35.75 11.16
CA PRO A 243 18.82 35.25 12.11
C PRO A 243 19.26 33.79 11.89
N HIS A 244 18.65 33.07 10.95
CA HIS A 244 18.95 31.68 10.60
C HIS A 244 19.49 31.52 9.17
N GLY A 245 19.64 32.62 8.41
CA GLY A 245 20.07 32.61 7.02
C GLY A 245 19.06 33.29 6.09
N TRP A 246 19.22 33.08 4.78
CA TRP A 246 18.25 33.54 3.77
C TRP A 246 16.98 32.68 3.80
N TRP A 247 15.81 33.31 3.63
CA TRP A 247 14.53 32.66 3.43
C TRP A 247 13.95 32.98 2.04
N PRO A 248 13.50 31.99 1.24
CA PRO A 248 13.63 30.53 1.45
C PRO A 248 15.08 30.04 1.57
N LEU A 249 15.28 28.88 2.18
CA LEU A 249 16.60 28.35 2.54
C LEU A 249 17.40 27.87 1.31
N TYR A 250 18.37 28.69 0.88
CA TYR A 250 19.40 28.30 -0.08
C TYR A 250 20.49 27.49 0.62
N ARG A 251 20.66 26.22 0.24
CA ARG A 251 21.70 25.33 0.79
C ARG A 251 22.84 25.18 -0.22
N ALA A 252 24.08 25.37 0.24
CA ALA A 252 25.26 25.17 -0.59
C ALA A 252 25.42 23.67 -0.89
N PRO A 253 25.61 23.23 -2.15
CA PRO A 253 25.74 21.81 -2.47
C PRO A 253 26.87 21.12 -1.69
N GLY A 254 27.96 21.83 -1.42
CA GLY A 254 29.10 21.33 -0.64
C GLY A 254 28.86 21.22 0.88
N SER A 255 27.75 21.73 1.43
CA SER A 255 27.39 21.57 2.85
C SER A 255 26.33 20.50 3.10
N ILE A 256 25.81 19.86 2.04
CA ILE A 256 24.82 18.78 2.11
C ILE A 256 25.20 17.54 1.28
N ARG A 257 26.35 17.57 0.57
CA ARG A 257 26.87 16.44 -0.22
C ARG A 257 27.83 15.61 0.62
N GLU A 258 27.34 14.47 1.06
CA GLU A 258 28.09 13.43 1.77
C GLU A 258 28.53 12.32 0.81
N HIS A 259 29.38 11.41 1.32
CA HIS A 259 29.84 10.24 0.57
C HIS A 259 29.77 8.97 1.41
N VAL A 260 28.88 8.05 1.02
CA VAL A 260 28.67 6.76 1.70
C VAL A 260 29.11 5.62 0.79
N TYR A 261 29.89 4.68 1.32
CA TYR A 261 30.20 3.42 0.63
C TYR A 261 29.04 2.43 0.78
N HIS A 262 28.53 1.95 -0.36
CA HIS A 262 27.34 1.11 -0.45
C HIS A 262 27.43 0.19 -1.67
N PHE A 263 27.35 -1.13 -1.46
CA PHE A 263 27.55 -2.17 -2.49
C PHE A 263 28.81 -1.95 -3.36
N GLY A 264 29.94 -1.63 -2.72
CA GLY A 264 31.23 -1.36 -3.37
C GLY A 264 31.38 0.03 -4.01
N SER A 265 30.27 0.75 -4.25
CA SER A 265 30.28 2.07 -4.88
C SER A 265 30.31 3.20 -3.85
N LYS A 266 31.07 4.27 -4.14
CA LYS A 266 31.12 5.50 -3.33
C LYS A 266 30.06 6.47 -3.81
N LEU A 267 28.87 6.40 -3.23
CA LEU A 267 27.75 7.23 -3.65
C LEU A 267 27.93 8.69 -3.20
N ALA A 268 27.42 9.63 -3.99
CA ALA A 268 27.18 11.01 -3.56
C ALA A 268 25.71 11.11 -3.12
N ILE A 269 25.48 11.53 -1.88
CA ILE A 269 24.15 11.52 -1.26
C ILE A 269 24.02 12.72 -0.32
N SER A 270 22.80 13.16 -0.03
CA SER A 270 22.50 14.07 1.07
C SER A 270 21.68 13.36 2.13
N ALA A 271 21.90 13.67 3.41
CA ALA A 271 20.95 13.28 4.47
C ALA A 271 19.49 13.60 4.04
N PRO A 272 18.51 12.74 4.38
CA PRO A 272 17.10 13.03 4.13
C PRO A 272 16.68 14.30 4.90
N LEU A 273 15.52 14.88 4.57
CA LEU A 273 15.11 16.14 5.19
C LEU A 273 14.62 15.90 6.63
N LEU A 274 15.45 16.25 7.61
CA LEU A 274 15.18 16.12 9.05
C LEU A 274 13.80 16.69 9.43
N ALA A 275 13.49 17.86 8.89
CA ALA A 275 12.23 18.56 9.12
C ALA A 275 11.02 17.76 8.61
N GLN A 276 11.13 17.11 7.44
CA GLN A 276 10.09 16.27 6.85
C GLN A 276 9.84 15.00 7.67
N GLY A 277 10.91 14.32 8.12
CA GLY A 277 10.83 13.20 9.06
C GLY A 277 10.17 13.61 10.38
N ALA A 278 10.53 14.78 10.91
CA ALA A 278 9.95 15.33 12.13
C ALA A 278 8.43 15.62 11.99
N ARG A 279 7.96 16.06 10.82
CA ARG A 279 6.51 16.19 10.53
C ARG A 279 5.80 14.85 10.53
N LEU A 280 6.38 13.84 9.88
CA LEU A 280 5.83 12.48 9.84
C LEU A 280 5.69 11.90 11.26
N VAL A 281 6.72 12.03 12.10
CA VAL A 281 6.65 11.65 13.53
C VAL A 281 5.61 12.48 14.29
N TYR A 282 5.67 13.81 14.22
CA TYR A 282 4.79 14.69 15.00
C TYR A 282 3.30 14.46 14.68
N MET A 283 2.96 14.37 13.40
CA MET A 283 1.58 14.11 12.97
C MET A 283 1.10 12.71 13.38
N THR A 284 1.95 11.68 13.24
CA THR A 284 1.62 10.32 13.70
C THR A 284 1.28 10.29 15.19
N LEU A 285 2.06 10.99 16.01
CA LEU A 285 1.84 11.05 17.46
C LEU A 285 0.61 11.90 17.84
N CYS A 286 0.33 12.98 17.12
CA CYS A 286 -0.89 13.78 17.27
C CYS A 286 -2.16 13.05 16.79
N ALA A 287 -2.06 12.14 15.81
CA ALA A 287 -3.19 11.36 15.33
C ALA A 287 -3.78 10.42 16.40
N GLN A 288 -2.99 10.05 17.41
CA GLN A 288 -3.40 9.20 18.53
C GLN A 288 -4.19 9.96 19.64
N GLU A 289 -4.55 11.22 19.40
CA GLU A 289 -5.45 12.02 20.23
C GLU A 289 -6.75 12.29 19.45
N PRO A 290 -7.89 11.68 19.84
CA PRO A 290 -9.15 11.83 19.11
C PRO A 290 -9.79 13.20 19.35
N TRP A 291 -10.43 13.72 18.32
CA TRP A 291 -11.28 14.90 18.37
C TRP A 291 -12.56 14.60 19.16
N LEU A 292 -12.99 15.56 19.97
CA LEU A 292 -14.26 15.49 20.70
C LEU A 292 -15.32 16.31 19.97
N SER A 293 -16.53 15.76 19.87
CA SER A 293 -17.73 16.49 19.45
C SER A 293 -18.48 17.00 20.68
N GLU A 294 -19.09 18.18 20.61
CA GLU A 294 -19.91 18.71 21.72
C GLU A 294 -21.28 18.00 21.80
N ASP A 295 -21.89 17.96 23.00
CA ASP A 295 -23.10 17.18 23.26
C ASP A 295 -24.32 17.64 22.45
N ASP A 296 -24.39 18.92 22.07
CA ASP A 296 -25.49 19.50 21.28
C ASP A 296 -25.23 19.52 19.76
N TRP A 297 -24.10 18.97 19.29
CA TRP A 297 -23.87 18.74 17.87
C TRP A 297 -24.82 17.66 17.35
N ALA A 298 -25.34 17.88 16.14
CA ALA A 298 -26.17 16.88 15.47
C ALA A 298 -25.36 15.58 15.24
N ARG A 299 -26.02 14.44 15.39
CA ARG A 299 -25.48 13.11 15.12
C ARG A 299 -24.92 13.03 13.71
N ASP A 300 -25.67 13.54 12.75
CA ASP A 300 -25.42 13.44 11.31
C ASP A 300 -25.97 14.67 10.56
N ARG A 301 -25.84 14.64 9.23
CA ARG A 301 -26.22 15.73 8.33
C ARG A 301 -27.75 15.91 8.20
N GLU A 302 -28.54 14.85 8.39
CA GLU A 302 -30.00 14.91 8.32
C GLU A 302 -30.59 15.56 9.57
N GLU A 303 -30.09 15.19 10.76
CA GLU A 303 -30.46 15.86 12.01
C GLU A 303 -30.06 17.34 11.99
N ALA A 304 -28.88 17.68 11.44
CA ALA A 304 -28.48 19.07 11.26
C ALA A 304 -29.49 19.84 10.39
N ILE A 305 -29.93 19.27 9.27
CA ILE A 305 -30.95 19.86 8.38
C ILE A 305 -32.32 19.97 9.08
N ALA A 306 -32.73 18.95 9.84
CA ALA A 306 -34.00 18.95 10.60
C ALA A 306 -34.01 19.99 11.73
N LEU A 307 -32.86 20.29 12.33
CA LEU A 307 -32.66 21.37 13.30
C LEU A 307 -32.50 22.76 12.64
N GLY A 308 -32.66 22.88 11.31
CA GLY A 308 -32.49 24.13 10.57
C GLY A 308 -31.02 24.60 10.42
N ARG A 309 -30.04 23.76 10.78
CA ARG A 309 -28.60 24.06 10.71
C ARG A 309 -28.08 23.84 9.29
N HIS A 310 -28.56 24.67 8.34
CA HIS A 310 -28.18 24.62 6.92
C HIS A 310 -26.81 25.25 6.59
N HIS A 311 -26.02 25.63 7.59
CA HIS A 311 -24.70 26.23 7.42
C HIS A 311 -23.58 25.18 7.50
N ILE A 312 -22.38 25.53 7.02
CA ILE A 312 -21.19 24.68 7.12
C ILE A 312 -20.87 24.45 8.61
N HIS A 313 -20.92 23.21 9.05
CA HIS A 313 -20.70 22.81 10.45
C HIS A 313 -20.44 21.28 10.49
N PRO A 314 -19.48 20.78 11.29
CA PRO A 314 -19.31 19.34 11.51
C PRO A 314 -20.45 18.73 12.33
N THR A 315 -20.64 17.43 12.16
CA THR A 315 -21.57 16.57 12.92
C THR A 315 -20.78 15.51 13.69
N LYS A 316 -21.43 14.76 14.58
CA LYS A 316 -20.77 13.68 15.33
C LYS A 316 -20.27 12.57 14.39
N ALA A 317 -20.97 12.33 13.28
CA ALA A 317 -20.51 11.44 12.19
C ALA A 317 -19.25 11.97 11.50
N ASP A 318 -19.17 13.26 11.15
CA ASP A 318 -17.96 13.86 10.52
C ASP A 318 -16.74 13.79 11.47
N ILE A 319 -16.96 13.89 12.79
CA ILE A 319 -15.91 13.70 13.82
C ILE A 319 -15.52 12.24 13.96
N ALA A 320 -16.46 11.30 13.86
CA ALA A 320 -16.16 9.86 13.87
C ALA A 320 -15.33 9.45 12.65
N GLU A 321 -15.66 9.96 11.46
CA GLU A 321 -14.87 9.79 10.22
C GLU A 321 -13.44 10.31 10.42
N LEU A 322 -13.28 11.55 10.91
CA LEU A 322 -11.98 12.16 11.17
C LEU A 322 -11.13 11.40 12.20
N ASN A 323 -11.78 10.77 13.19
CA ASN A 323 -11.10 9.96 14.20
C ASN A 323 -10.73 8.55 13.73
N ALA A 324 -11.45 8.00 12.74
CA ALA A 324 -11.12 6.72 12.13
C ALA A 324 -9.89 6.82 11.21
N ASP A 325 -9.68 7.96 10.54
CA ASP A 325 -8.49 8.20 9.72
C ASP A 325 -7.30 8.75 10.53
N SER A 326 -6.21 7.96 10.57
CA SER A 326 -4.94 8.34 11.18
C SER A 326 -4.23 9.49 10.46
N ALA A 327 -4.64 9.85 9.24
CA ALA A 327 -4.03 10.84 8.35
C ALA A 327 -2.56 10.59 7.97
N VAL A 328 -1.98 9.47 8.41
CA VAL A 328 -0.61 9.03 8.12
C VAL A 328 -0.64 7.52 7.88
N ARG A 329 -0.09 7.04 6.76
CA ARG A 329 0.14 5.61 6.54
C ARG A 329 1.49 5.22 7.14
N LEU A 330 1.46 4.21 8.01
CA LEU A 330 2.67 3.56 8.53
C LEU A 330 3.07 2.43 7.60
N TYR A 331 4.36 2.28 7.37
CA TYR A 331 4.87 1.35 6.38
C TYR A 331 4.98 -0.08 6.91
N SER A 332 4.41 -1.04 6.19
CA SER A 332 4.63 -2.47 6.47
C SER A 332 6.12 -2.83 6.44
N ARG A 333 6.53 -3.71 7.38
CA ARG A 333 7.85 -4.35 7.47
C ARG A 333 8.13 -5.30 6.28
N GLY A 334 7.08 -5.77 5.59
CA GLY A 334 7.18 -6.71 4.47
C GLY A 334 7.29 -8.18 4.90
N ASP A 335 7.16 -9.09 3.93
CA ASP A 335 7.24 -10.53 4.16
C ASP A 335 8.63 -11.05 3.78
N TRP A 336 9.31 -11.75 4.68
CA TRP A 336 10.66 -12.32 4.43
C TRP A 336 10.75 -13.17 3.15
N ASP A 337 9.66 -13.85 2.79
CA ASP A 337 9.55 -14.71 1.60
C ASP A 337 8.47 -14.22 0.61
N TRP A 338 8.30 -12.90 0.50
CA TRP A 338 7.38 -12.28 -0.49
C TRP A 338 7.60 -12.80 -1.92
N ARG A 339 8.86 -13.09 -2.28
CA ARG A 339 9.24 -13.47 -3.64
C ARG A 339 8.88 -14.90 -4.02
N ALA A 340 8.61 -15.79 -3.06
CA ALA A 340 8.01 -17.10 -3.34
C ALA A 340 6.54 -17.00 -3.82
N LYS A 341 5.89 -15.84 -3.62
CA LYS A 341 4.51 -15.56 -4.02
C LYS A 341 4.39 -15.00 -5.45
N LEU A 342 5.50 -14.72 -6.14
CA LEU A 342 5.52 -14.17 -7.50
C LEU A 342 5.38 -15.26 -8.57
N SER A 343 4.81 -14.92 -9.72
CA SER A 343 4.92 -15.77 -10.91
C SER A 343 6.36 -15.76 -11.48
N PRO A 344 6.75 -16.74 -12.31
CA PRO A 344 8.01 -16.71 -13.05
C PRO A 344 8.10 -15.59 -14.12
N GLU A 345 6.99 -14.90 -14.40
CA GLU A 345 6.94 -13.73 -15.29
C GLU A 345 7.26 -12.46 -14.47
N ASP A 346 6.57 -12.23 -13.36
CA ASP A 346 6.83 -11.13 -12.41
C ASP A 346 8.23 -11.21 -11.79
N GLY A 347 8.66 -12.43 -11.43
CA GLY A 347 9.97 -12.68 -10.84
C GLY A 347 11.15 -12.28 -11.73
N LYS A 348 10.95 -12.22 -13.07
CA LYS A 348 11.93 -11.67 -14.02
C LYS A 348 11.89 -10.14 -14.07
N LEU A 349 10.68 -9.56 -14.08
CA LEU A 349 10.48 -8.10 -14.05
C LEU A 349 10.95 -7.45 -12.73
N GLU A 350 11.06 -8.23 -11.66
CA GLU A 350 11.69 -7.83 -10.39
C GLU A 350 13.22 -7.98 -10.38
N ASP A 351 13.77 -8.86 -11.21
CA ASP A 351 15.19 -9.22 -11.22
C ASP A 351 16.01 -8.50 -12.30
N ASP A 352 15.38 -8.06 -13.41
CA ASP A 352 16.05 -7.46 -14.57
C ASP A 352 16.72 -6.09 -14.33
N GLY A 353 16.69 -5.59 -13.09
CA GLY A 353 17.39 -4.37 -12.69
C GLY A 353 16.68 -3.06 -13.07
N HIS A 354 15.56 -3.10 -13.81
CA HIS A 354 14.84 -1.88 -14.17
C HIS A 354 13.77 -1.52 -13.12
N TRP A 355 13.71 -0.25 -12.72
CA TRP A 355 12.62 0.25 -11.90
C TRP A 355 11.33 0.43 -12.74
N ARG A 356 10.19 0.06 -12.16
CA ARG A 356 8.85 0.22 -12.75
C ARG A 356 7.85 0.58 -11.66
N THR A 357 6.76 1.23 -12.03
CA THR A 357 5.66 1.60 -11.11
C THR A 357 4.86 0.40 -10.61
N LYS A 358 4.89 -0.73 -11.33
CA LYS A 358 4.12 -1.96 -11.04
C LYS A 358 4.93 -3.04 -10.31
N LEU A 359 6.10 -2.71 -9.76
CA LEU A 359 6.90 -3.64 -8.96
C LEU A 359 6.17 -3.97 -7.64
N GLN A 360 6.19 -5.24 -7.25
CA GLN A 360 5.65 -5.74 -5.98
C GLN A 360 6.68 -5.62 -4.84
N ALA A 361 7.96 -5.43 -5.17
CA ALA A 361 9.00 -5.09 -4.21
C ALA A 361 8.63 -3.87 -3.36
N ILE A 362 8.47 -4.09 -2.05
CA ILE A 362 8.07 -3.06 -1.09
C ILE A 362 9.06 -1.88 -1.03
N SER A 363 10.33 -2.10 -1.37
CA SER A 363 11.35 -1.04 -1.52
C SER A 363 11.14 -0.11 -2.73
N ALA A 364 10.29 -0.47 -3.70
CA ALA A 364 10.04 0.33 -4.90
C ALA A 364 9.31 1.65 -4.60
N ARG A 365 8.49 1.69 -3.53
CA ARG A 365 7.78 2.91 -3.09
C ARG A 365 8.70 4.07 -2.69
N TRP A 366 9.95 3.76 -2.34
CA TRP A 366 10.97 4.72 -1.94
C TRP A 366 11.80 5.29 -3.10
N TYR A 367 11.52 4.91 -4.35
CA TYR A 367 12.38 5.27 -5.49
C TYR A 367 12.44 6.79 -5.77
N HIS A 368 11.34 7.52 -5.59
CA HIS A 368 11.34 8.98 -5.73
C HIS A 368 12.19 9.66 -4.65
N ASP A 369 12.10 9.19 -3.41
CA ASP A 369 12.82 9.75 -2.27
C ASP A 369 14.32 9.45 -2.34
N TRP A 370 14.68 8.24 -2.78
CA TRP A 370 16.06 7.88 -3.18
C TRP A 370 16.61 8.83 -4.25
N THR A 371 15.82 9.08 -5.29
CA THR A 371 16.21 9.97 -6.40
C THR A 371 16.33 11.42 -5.94
N ARG A 372 15.52 11.86 -4.96
CA ARG A 372 15.69 13.17 -4.33
C ARG A 372 17.01 13.28 -3.55
N ILE A 373 17.33 12.32 -2.69
CA ILE A 373 18.56 12.39 -1.86
C ILE A 373 19.86 12.13 -2.63
N THR A 374 19.82 11.57 -3.85
CA THR A 374 21.00 11.37 -4.71
C THR A 374 21.08 12.36 -5.89
N GLY A 375 19.93 12.74 -6.48
CA GLY A 375 19.84 13.55 -7.69
C GLY A 375 19.35 15.00 -7.51
N CYS A 376 18.86 15.39 -6.32
CA CYS A 376 18.41 16.76 -6.01
C CYS A 376 19.34 17.49 -5.01
N ILE A 377 20.63 17.18 -5.03
CA ILE A 377 21.63 17.78 -4.11
C ILE A 377 22.13 19.15 -4.61
N ASP A 378 22.12 19.40 -5.92
CA ASP A 378 22.72 20.60 -6.53
C ASP A 378 21.73 21.34 -7.43
N PRO A 379 21.11 22.45 -6.97
CA PRO A 379 20.19 23.23 -7.79
C PRO A 379 20.89 24.07 -8.87
N THR A 380 22.23 24.15 -8.87
CA THR A 380 22.99 24.98 -9.83
C THR A 380 23.49 24.19 -11.05
N VAL A 381 23.23 22.88 -11.09
CA VAL A 381 23.69 21.98 -12.17
C VAL A 381 22.57 21.01 -12.57
N LEU A 382 22.39 20.79 -13.88
CA LEU A 382 21.57 19.68 -14.38
C LEU A 382 22.37 18.38 -14.31
N ASN A 383 21.90 17.43 -13.52
CA ASN A 383 22.42 16.06 -13.52
C ASN A 383 21.69 15.23 -14.60
N PRO A 384 22.38 14.80 -15.68
CA PRO A 384 21.75 14.01 -16.75
C PRO A 384 21.45 12.55 -16.33
N TYR A 385 22.03 12.06 -15.23
CA TYR A 385 21.86 10.70 -14.72
C TYR A 385 20.83 10.63 -13.57
N LYS A 386 19.89 11.58 -13.55
CA LYS A 386 18.87 11.73 -12.53
C LYS A 386 17.62 10.92 -12.91
N GLY A 387 17.22 9.99 -12.04
CA GLY A 387 16.02 9.17 -12.22
C GLY A 387 14.71 9.94 -12.02
N HIS A 388 13.60 9.20 -11.93
CA HIS A 388 12.27 9.78 -11.69
C HIS A 388 12.08 10.25 -10.25
N VAL A 389 11.73 11.53 -10.08
CA VAL A 389 11.37 12.15 -8.80
C VAL A 389 9.85 12.17 -8.52
N TYR A 390 9.05 11.79 -9.51
CA TYR A 390 7.59 11.73 -9.43
C TYR A 390 7.07 10.69 -10.44
N THR A 391 5.93 10.07 -10.14
CA THR A 391 5.23 9.14 -11.04
C THR A 391 3.94 9.81 -11.52
N PRO A 392 3.69 9.91 -12.82
CA PRO A 392 2.41 10.40 -13.33
C PRO A 392 1.24 9.56 -12.81
N GLY A 393 0.17 10.20 -12.36
CA GLY A 393 -0.97 9.60 -11.66
C GLY A 393 -0.84 9.57 -10.13
N THR A 394 0.33 9.93 -9.57
CA THR A 394 0.55 9.91 -8.13
C THR A 394 -0.41 10.85 -7.38
N LEU A 395 -0.93 11.93 -7.95
CA LEU A 395 -1.88 12.82 -7.26
C LEU A 395 -3.37 12.50 -7.49
N ASN A 396 -3.75 11.81 -8.57
CA ASN A 396 -5.15 11.59 -8.92
C ASN A 396 -5.97 10.82 -7.85
N GLY A 397 -7.20 11.27 -7.56
CA GLY A 397 -8.14 10.66 -6.60
C GLY A 397 -8.31 11.44 -5.28
N LEU A 398 -9.03 10.84 -4.33
CA LEU A 398 -9.34 11.44 -3.03
C LEU A 398 -8.18 11.32 -2.03
N TRP A 399 -7.76 12.46 -1.48
CA TRP A 399 -6.86 12.57 -0.35
C TRP A 399 -7.59 13.06 0.90
N LYS A 400 -7.38 12.37 2.02
CA LYS A 400 -7.84 12.79 3.36
C LYS A 400 -6.63 13.03 4.27
N GLY A 401 -6.72 13.97 5.20
CA GLY A 401 -5.60 14.29 6.09
C GLY A 401 -5.82 15.46 7.05
N ARG A 402 -4.72 15.98 7.60
CA ARG A 402 -4.70 16.97 8.70
C ARG A 402 -3.63 18.05 8.46
N ILE A 403 -3.97 19.32 8.68
CA ILE A 403 -3.03 20.44 8.88
C ILE A 403 -2.91 20.68 10.39
N SER A 404 -1.76 21.14 10.88
CA SER A 404 -1.58 21.69 12.23
C SER A 404 -1.10 23.14 12.12
N VAL A 405 -1.81 24.08 12.77
CA VAL A 405 -1.41 25.49 12.90
C VAL A 405 -1.54 25.92 14.36
N ARG A 406 -0.52 26.55 14.93
CA ARG A 406 -0.61 27.16 16.27
C ARG A 406 -1.29 28.52 16.18
N GLU A 407 -2.37 28.73 16.93
CA GLU A 407 -3.19 29.95 16.80
C GLU A 407 -2.54 31.19 17.43
N ALA A 408 -1.98 31.04 18.64
CA ALA A 408 -1.41 32.13 19.42
C ALA A 408 0.13 32.13 19.41
N ASP A 409 0.74 32.08 18.22
CA ASP A 409 2.20 31.96 18.08
C ASP A 409 2.96 33.26 18.37
N ARG A 410 2.95 33.69 19.65
CA ARG A 410 3.71 34.84 20.17
C ARG A 410 5.20 34.79 19.81
N HIS A 411 5.73 33.57 19.64
CA HIS A 411 7.12 33.29 19.35
C HIS A 411 7.47 33.30 17.85
N PHE A 412 6.50 33.40 16.93
CA PHE A 412 6.80 33.54 15.49
C PHE A 412 7.66 34.78 15.22
N ARG A 413 7.38 35.91 15.89
CA ARG A 413 8.23 37.11 15.81
C ARG A 413 9.62 36.85 16.43
N ASP A 414 9.68 36.11 17.53
CA ASP A 414 10.92 35.81 18.24
C ASP A 414 11.86 34.96 17.35
N PHE A 415 11.33 33.94 16.67
CA PHE A 415 12.08 33.16 15.67
C PHE A 415 12.56 34.02 14.50
N MET A 416 11.74 34.95 14.02
CA MET A 416 12.10 35.84 12.91
C MET A 416 13.12 36.92 13.28
N THR A 417 13.37 37.16 14.57
CA THR A 417 14.18 38.31 15.05
C THR A 417 15.32 37.93 16.00
N SER A 418 15.31 36.74 16.60
CA SER A 418 16.36 36.24 17.50
C SER A 418 17.13 35.05 16.90
N PRO A 419 18.47 35.02 17.00
CA PRO A 419 19.24 33.82 16.71
C PRO A 419 19.10 32.76 17.82
N THR A 420 18.63 33.12 19.02
CA THR A 420 18.50 32.20 20.16
C THR A 420 17.14 31.51 20.20
N PHE A 421 17.12 30.29 20.74
CA PHE A 421 15.89 29.53 20.93
C PHE A 421 15.13 30.00 22.19
N PRO A 422 13.83 30.34 22.11
CA PRO A 422 13.03 30.68 23.27
C PRO A 422 12.65 29.40 24.05
N ASP A 423 13.31 29.15 25.19
CA ASP A 423 13.11 27.92 25.98
C ASP A 423 11.65 27.70 26.45
N GLU A 424 10.84 28.76 26.58
CA GLU A 424 9.38 28.65 26.83
C GLU A 424 8.64 27.85 25.74
N TYR A 425 9.10 27.90 24.48
CA TYR A 425 8.49 27.18 23.36
C TYR A 425 8.68 25.65 23.46
N ALA A 426 9.68 25.19 24.22
CA ALA A 426 9.91 23.78 24.49
C ALA A 426 9.13 23.24 25.70
N SER A 427 8.64 24.11 26.59
CA SER A 427 8.01 23.71 27.86
C SER A 427 6.49 23.90 27.88
N VAL A 428 5.93 24.79 27.06
CA VAL A 428 4.48 25.00 26.98
C VAL A 428 3.80 23.96 26.07
N PRO A 429 2.85 23.14 26.58
CA PRO A 429 1.97 22.34 25.74
C PRO A 429 0.98 23.30 25.04
N SER A 430 1.26 23.66 23.80
CA SER A 430 0.42 24.60 23.05
C SER A 430 -0.90 23.97 22.60
N GLU A 431 -1.96 24.76 22.64
CA GLU A 431 -3.14 24.59 21.79
C GLU A 431 -2.68 24.60 20.31
N THR A 432 -2.62 23.40 19.73
CA THR A 432 -2.24 23.18 18.34
C THR A 432 -3.53 22.97 17.58
N CYS A 433 -3.98 23.98 16.86
CA CYS A 433 -5.23 23.93 16.12
C CYS A 433 -5.02 23.07 14.87
N VAL A 434 -5.29 21.77 15.02
CA VAL A 434 -5.36 20.82 13.93
C VAL A 434 -6.62 21.11 13.13
N TRP A 435 -6.59 20.93 11.81
CA TRP A 435 -7.76 21.03 10.94
C TRP A 435 -7.77 19.89 9.93
N PRO A 436 -8.92 19.23 9.68
CA PRO A 436 -9.04 18.26 8.61
C PRO A 436 -8.87 18.91 7.23
N VAL A 437 -8.41 18.11 6.28
CA VAL A 437 -8.40 18.41 4.84
C VAL A 437 -8.90 17.20 4.09
N CYS A 438 -9.84 17.43 3.17
CA CYS A 438 -10.26 16.46 2.17
C CYS A 438 -10.20 17.17 0.81
N LEU A 439 -9.52 16.57 -0.15
CA LEU A 439 -9.40 17.10 -1.50
C LEU A 439 -9.40 15.96 -2.51
N HIS A 440 -10.31 16.02 -3.48
CA HIS A 440 -10.31 15.15 -4.65
C HIS A 440 -9.55 15.87 -5.75
N LEU A 441 -8.43 15.29 -6.18
CA LEU A 441 -7.59 15.83 -7.26
C LEU A 441 -7.75 15.06 -8.57
N ARG A 442 -7.67 15.80 -9.66
CA ARG A 442 -7.39 15.32 -11.01
C ARG A 442 -6.00 15.82 -11.41
N GLU A 443 -5.29 15.00 -12.17
CA GLU A 443 -3.93 15.28 -12.64
C GLU A 443 -3.95 15.38 -14.17
N HIS A 444 -3.24 16.35 -14.75
CA HIS A 444 -3.27 16.61 -16.20
C HIS A 444 -1.86 16.90 -16.74
N HIS A 445 -1.54 16.36 -17.91
CA HIS A 445 -0.19 16.33 -18.48
C HIS A 445 -0.12 17.09 -19.79
N SER A 446 0.85 18.00 -19.94
CA SER A 446 1.18 18.60 -21.23
C SER A 446 2.18 17.70 -21.95
N ILE A 447 1.86 17.28 -23.18
CA ILE A 447 2.61 16.26 -23.94
C ILE A 447 3.27 16.92 -25.16
N ASN A 448 4.57 16.72 -25.32
CA ASN A 448 5.36 17.28 -26.44
C ASN A 448 4.79 16.84 -27.80
N PRO A 449 4.45 17.77 -28.72
CA PRO A 449 4.98 19.14 -28.81
C PRO A 449 4.10 20.28 -28.26
N GLU A 450 3.06 19.99 -27.46
CA GLU A 450 2.23 21.04 -26.84
C GLU A 450 3.07 21.95 -25.92
N ILE A 451 2.69 23.23 -25.86
CA ILE A 451 3.36 24.22 -25.01
C ILE A 451 2.65 24.25 -23.65
N PRO A 452 3.34 24.01 -22.52
CA PRO A 452 2.75 24.10 -21.20
C PRO A 452 2.56 25.57 -20.77
N VAL A 453 1.58 25.82 -19.90
CA VAL A 453 1.31 27.18 -19.41
C VAL A 453 2.46 27.67 -18.52
N ALA A 454 2.83 28.94 -18.69
CA ALA A 454 3.97 29.54 -17.99
C ALA A 454 3.86 29.41 -16.45
N PRO A 455 4.97 29.21 -15.73
CA PRO A 455 4.98 29.16 -14.27
C PRO A 455 4.98 30.56 -13.66
N GLY A 456 4.22 30.75 -12.58
CA GLY A 456 4.16 31.99 -11.82
C GLY A 456 3.19 33.05 -12.37
N GLY A 457 3.04 34.13 -11.61
CA GLY A 457 2.35 35.33 -12.07
C GLY A 457 3.32 36.32 -12.74
N ASN A 458 2.79 37.40 -13.30
CA ASN A 458 3.59 38.38 -14.02
C ASN A 458 4.06 39.57 -13.14
N SER A 459 4.82 40.50 -13.72
CA SER A 459 5.36 41.67 -12.98
C SER A 459 4.34 42.81 -12.74
N LEU A 460 3.11 42.66 -13.22
CA LEU A 460 1.96 43.54 -13.00
C LEU A 460 0.88 42.84 -12.13
N ASP A 461 1.20 41.66 -11.60
CA ASP A 461 0.27 40.74 -10.97
C ASP A 461 0.08 41.04 -9.47
N GLU A 462 -1.16 41.31 -9.07
CA GLU A 462 -1.55 41.54 -7.67
C GLU A 462 -1.56 40.25 -6.82
N HIS A 463 -1.53 39.06 -7.43
CA HIS A 463 -1.67 37.74 -6.79
C HIS A 463 -0.36 36.94 -6.66
N ASP A 464 0.71 37.31 -7.35
CA ASP A 464 1.99 36.59 -7.26
C ASP A 464 2.71 36.85 -5.93
N ASP A 465 2.77 35.81 -5.09
CA ASP A 465 3.43 35.78 -3.77
C ASP A 465 4.85 35.18 -3.79
N GLY A 466 5.45 35.05 -4.98
CA GLY A 466 6.81 34.56 -5.19
C GLY A 466 6.94 33.03 -5.31
N LEU A 467 5.84 32.27 -5.33
CA LEU A 467 5.86 30.82 -5.53
C LEU A 467 5.54 30.44 -6.99
N CYS A 468 6.53 30.53 -7.88
CA CYS A 468 6.35 30.24 -9.32
C CYS A 468 5.81 28.82 -9.61
N ASN A 469 6.02 27.85 -8.71
CA ASN A 469 5.47 26.50 -8.83
C ASN A 469 3.98 26.39 -8.43
N ALA A 470 3.43 27.35 -7.69
CA ALA A 470 2.04 27.32 -7.23
C ALA A 470 1.07 28.05 -8.18
N TRP A 471 1.55 29.08 -8.87
CA TRP A 471 0.71 30.03 -9.61
C TRP A 471 0.70 29.81 -11.12
N PHE A 472 -0.42 30.16 -11.72
CA PHE A 472 -0.60 30.40 -13.15
C PHE A 472 -0.66 31.92 -13.42
N PRO A 473 -0.51 32.38 -14.67
CA PRO A 473 -0.66 33.79 -15.02
C PRO A 473 -2.03 34.37 -14.64
N THR A 474 -2.07 35.67 -14.32
CA THR A 474 -3.25 36.36 -13.73
C THR A 474 -4.53 36.29 -14.57
N LEU A 475 -4.40 36.14 -15.88
CA LEU A 475 -5.52 36.13 -16.83
C LEU A 475 -5.49 34.82 -17.63
N ILE A 476 -5.65 33.70 -16.92
CA ILE A 476 -5.94 32.42 -17.56
C ILE A 476 -7.45 32.09 -17.53
N ASP A 477 -8.00 31.68 -18.66
CA ASP A 477 -9.25 30.91 -18.69
C ASP A 477 -8.89 29.42 -18.77
N MET A 478 -9.28 28.67 -17.74
CA MET A 478 -9.07 27.21 -17.67
C MET A 478 -10.40 26.47 -17.87
N HIS A 479 -10.44 25.63 -18.91
CA HIS A 479 -11.61 24.83 -19.26
C HIS A 479 -11.25 23.35 -19.31
N GLU A 480 -11.77 22.58 -18.35
CA GLU A 480 -11.75 21.12 -18.36
C GLU A 480 -12.98 20.60 -19.12
N ASN A 481 -12.76 19.84 -20.20
CA ASN A 481 -13.80 19.15 -20.95
C ASN A 481 -13.19 17.97 -21.72
N ASN A 482 -13.94 16.87 -21.95
CA ASN A 482 -13.43 15.67 -22.65
C ASN A 482 -12.16 15.03 -22.05
N GLY A 483 -11.87 15.25 -20.75
CA GLY A 483 -10.59 14.82 -20.18
C GLY A 483 -9.39 15.54 -20.79
N ILE A 484 -9.60 16.77 -21.27
CA ILE A 484 -8.59 17.70 -21.75
C ILE A 484 -8.81 19.00 -20.96
N VAL A 485 -7.74 19.54 -20.39
CA VAL A 485 -7.72 20.90 -19.84
C VAL A 485 -7.08 21.81 -20.87
N ARG A 486 -7.84 22.81 -21.31
CA ARG A 486 -7.34 23.92 -22.11
C ARG A 486 -7.11 25.11 -21.19
N VAL A 487 -5.93 25.71 -21.25
CA VAL A 487 -5.59 26.93 -20.50
C VAL A 487 -5.23 28.01 -21.51
N HIS A 488 -6.09 29.01 -21.66
CA HIS A 488 -5.85 30.17 -22.50
C HIS A 488 -5.24 31.29 -21.66
N ASP A 489 -3.98 31.66 -21.91
CA ASP A 489 -3.35 32.82 -21.28
C ASP A 489 -3.59 34.09 -22.12
N HIS A 490 -4.46 34.97 -21.64
CA HIS A 490 -4.78 36.24 -22.30
C HIS A 490 -3.60 37.24 -22.32
N VAL A 491 -2.53 37.01 -21.55
CA VAL A 491 -1.35 37.88 -21.52
C VAL A 491 -0.37 37.54 -22.66
N SER A 492 -0.10 36.25 -22.90
CA SER A 492 0.76 35.81 -24.01
C SER A 492 -0.01 35.49 -25.30
N GLY A 493 -1.32 35.26 -25.23
CA GLY A 493 -2.15 34.79 -26.34
C GLY A 493 -1.93 33.31 -26.69
N LEU A 494 -1.40 32.51 -25.75
CA LEU A 494 -1.11 31.09 -25.94
C LEU A 494 -2.23 30.20 -25.39
N ASP A 495 -2.72 29.28 -26.22
CA ASP A 495 -3.51 28.13 -25.80
C ASP A 495 -2.55 27.00 -25.38
N SER A 496 -2.58 26.62 -24.10
CA SER A 496 -1.87 25.44 -23.58
C SER A 496 -2.84 24.25 -23.48
N VAL A 497 -2.43 23.07 -23.94
CA VAL A 497 -3.26 21.85 -23.91
C VAL A 497 -2.64 20.81 -22.97
N TYR A 498 -3.48 20.26 -22.10
CA TYR A 498 -3.17 19.18 -21.16
C TYR A 498 -4.19 18.06 -21.31
N GLU A 499 -3.77 16.81 -21.30
CA GLU A 499 -4.68 15.66 -21.19
C GLU A 499 -4.80 15.19 -19.73
N THR A 500 -6.00 14.85 -19.29
CA THR A 500 -6.25 14.32 -17.95
C THR A 500 -5.70 12.90 -17.83
N TYR A 501 -4.98 12.64 -16.74
CA TYR A 501 -4.50 11.32 -16.39
C TYR A 501 -5.68 10.36 -16.19
N VAL A 502 -5.54 9.16 -16.75
CA VAL A 502 -6.46 8.05 -16.62
C VAL A 502 -5.59 6.83 -16.36
N ASP A 503 -5.77 6.17 -15.22
CA ASP A 503 -4.93 5.02 -14.86
C ASP A 503 -4.99 3.91 -15.92
N GLY A 504 -3.83 3.33 -16.22
CA GLY A 504 -3.69 2.35 -17.29
C GLY A 504 -3.81 2.88 -18.73
N ARG A 505 -4.27 4.11 -18.97
CA ARG A 505 -4.31 4.73 -20.32
C ARG A 505 -2.92 5.27 -20.69
N PRO A 506 -2.32 4.83 -21.82
CA PRO A 506 -1.12 5.48 -22.36
C PRO A 506 -1.41 6.94 -22.72
N ASN A 507 -0.43 7.81 -22.53
CA ASN A 507 -0.54 9.21 -22.91
C ASN A 507 -0.36 9.40 -24.44
N SER A 508 -0.69 10.59 -24.96
CA SER A 508 -0.59 10.89 -26.41
C SER A 508 0.83 11.01 -26.98
N HIS A 509 1.87 10.57 -26.26
CA HIS A 509 3.25 10.71 -26.69
C HIS A 509 3.56 9.90 -27.96
N SER A 510 4.19 10.57 -28.93
CA SER A 510 4.69 9.99 -30.18
C SER A 510 6.12 10.46 -30.42
N GLU A 511 7.07 9.52 -30.55
CA GLU A 511 8.49 9.84 -30.76
C GLU A 511 8.77 10.63 -32.04
N ASP A 512 7.93 10.45 -33.07
CA ASP A 512 8.13 11.07 -34.39
C ASP A 512 7.61 12.52 -34.45
N THR A 513 6.88 12.96 -33.43
CA THR A 513 6.46 14.36 -33.22
C THR A 513 7.13 15.01 -32.01
N CYS A 514 7.53 14.21 -31.01
CA CYS A 514 8.20 14.68 -29.81
C CYS A 514 9.59 15.26 -30.14
N THR A 515 9.72 16.57 -29.98
CA THR A 515 10.96 17.33 -30.25
C THR A 515 12.14 16.87 -29.40
N ALA A 516 11.90 16.32 -28.20
CA ALA A 516 12.92 15.68 -27.38
C ALA A 516 13.43 14.37 -28.02
N CYS A 517 12.53 13.44 -28.37
CA CYS A 517 12.86 12.18 -29.04
C CYS A 517 13.58 12.42 -30.37
N ILE A 518 13.08 13.34 -31.21
CA ILE A 518 13.71 13.75 -32.46
C ILE A 518 15.13 14.30 -32.21
N SER A 519 15.33 15.08 -31.15
CA SER A 519 16.64 15.67 -30.82
C SER A 519 17.62 14.61 -30.28
N GLN A 520 17.15 13.68 -29.45
CA GLN A 520 17.93 12.54 -28.95
C GLN A 520 18.34 11.62 -30.11
N ARG A 521 17.39 11.25 -30.98
CA ARG A 521 17.64 10.45 -32.19
C ARG A 521 18.68 11.13 -33.11
N ARG A 522 18.57 12.45 -33.33
CA ARG A 522 19.59 13.23 -34.07
C ARG A 522 20.95 13.30 -33.39
N ALA A 523 20.99 13.43 -32.06
CA ALA A 523 22.24 13.47 -31.29
C ALA A 523 22.94 12.10 -31.31
N GLU A 524 22.17 11.02 -31.25
CA GLU A 524 22.67 9.66 -31.35
C GLU A 524 23.15 9.33 -32.77
N GLU A 525 22.37 9.67 -33.81
CA GLU A 525 22.84 9.62 -35.20
C GLU A 525 24.14 10.42 -35.39
N ALA A 526 24.30 11.57 -34.74
CA ALA A 526 25.53 12.34 -34.78
C ALA A 526 26.71 11.63 -34.07
N ARG A 527 26.49 10.98 -32.92
CA ARG A 527 27.49 10.14 -32.24
C ARG A 527 27.88 8.92 -33.09
N GLN A 528 26.93 8.26 -33.72
CA GLN A 528 27.17 7.13 -34.62
C GLN A 528 27.96 7.58 -35.88
N ARG A 529 27.64 8.77 -36.43
CA ARG A 529 28.38 9.36 -37.56
C ARG A 529 29.82 9.76 -37.20
N THR A 530 30.11 10.17 -35.95
CA THR A 530 31.50 10.44 -35.52
C THR A 530 32.31 9.19 -35.19
N HIS A 531 31.66 8.05 -34.92
CA HIS A 531 32.31 6.76 -34.65
C HIS A 531 32.51 5.88 -35.89
N SER A 532 32.16 6.35 -37.09
CA SER A 532 32.39 5.61 -38.34
C SER A 532 33.87 5.65 -38.75
N PRO A 533 34.53 4.50 -39.03
CA PRO A 533 35.98 4.45 -39.28
C PRO A 533 36.37 5.14 -40.60
N ARG A 534 37.16 6.21 -40.47
CA ARG A 534 37.55 7.09 -41.58
C ARG A 534 38.52 6.43 -42.57
N ALA A 535 38.03 6.07 -43.74
CA ALA A 535 38.86 5.72 -44.89
C ALA A 535 39.76 6.89 -45.34
N ALA A 536 40.93 6.57 -45.91
CA ALA A 536 42.00 7.55 -46.18
C ALA A 536 41.76 8.41 -47.45
N PRO A 537 42.05 9.73 -47.42
CA PRO A 537 41.98 10.59 -48.61
C PRO A 537 43.30 10.66 -49.41
N PRO A 538 43.25 10.88 -50.73
CA PRO A 538 44.42 11.11 -51.60
C PRO A 538 45.01 12.54 -51.45
N PRO A 539 46.20 12.84 -52.02
CA PRO A 539 46.96 14.06 -51.73
C PRO A 539 46.41 15.36 -52.36
N ALA A 540 46.94 16.47 -51.86
CA ALA A 540 46.39 17.81 -52.03
C ALA A 540 46.46 18.41 -53.45
N LEU A 541 45.46 19.24 -53.76
CA LEU A 541 45.55 20.35 -54.70
C LEU A 541 44.79 21.56 -54.13
N SER A 542 45.07 22.76 -54.65
CA SER A 542 44.91 24.00 -53.88
C SER A 542 43.86 24.98 -54.40
N ARG A 543 43.36 25.80 -53.46
CA ARG A 543 43.14 27.26 -53.58
C ARG A 543 41.74 27.76 -53.99
N ALA A 544 41.33 28.79 -53.23
CA ALA A 544 40.45 29.92 -53.57
C ALA A 544 38.93 29.84 -53.31
N THR A 545 38.46 30.94 -52.72
CA THR A 545 37.11 31.56 -52.78
C THR A 545 35.88 30.82 -52.25
N SER A 546 34.88 31.48 -51.64
CA SER A 546 34.83 32.71 -50.80
C SER A 546 33.37 32.98 -50.35
N GLN A 547 33.20 33.87 -49.36
CA GLN A 547 31.98 34.67 -49.09
C GLN A 547 30.74 33.99 -48.46
N SER A 548 30.53 34.36 -47.19
CA SER A 548 29.30 35.03 -46.70
C SER A 548 28.01 34.21 -46.45
N PRO A 549 27.05 34.74 -45.66
CA PRO A 549 27.04 36.04 -44.96
C PRO A 549 27.03 35.96 -43.43
N SER A 550 27.36 37.08 -42.78
CA SER A 550 26.98 37.40 -41.40
C SER A 550 25.83 38.41 -41.38
N LEU A 551 25.23 38.64 -40.22
CA LEU A 551 24.42 39.84 -39.98
C LEU A 551 24.58 40.35 -38.55
N TYR A 552 25.63 41.19 -38.40
CA TYR A 552 25.90 42.24 -37.40
C TYR A 552 25.68 41.98 -35.90
N SER A 553 26.66 42.17 -34.99
CA SER A 553 27.73 43.19 -34.82
C SER A 553 27.26 44.56 -34.30
N MET A 554 27.76 44.90 -33.10
CA MET A 554 28.24 46.23 -32.71
C MET A 554 29.51 46.01 -31.87
N ASP A 555 30.53 46.85 -32.05
CA ASP A 555 31.92 46.58 -31.68
C ASP A 555 32.60 47.86 -31.11
N ALA A 556 33.87 47.74 -30.68
CA ALA A 556 34.73 48.78 -30.06
C ALA A 556 34.43 49.11 -28.57
N LEU A 557 35.41 49.46 -27.72
CA LEU A 557 36.68 50.14 -27.99
C LEU A 557 37.95 49.47 -27.39
N GLN A 558 38.91 49.18 -28.28
CA GLN A 558 40.36 49.49 -28.21
C GLN A 558 41.19 49.21 -26.92
N ASP A 559 42.01 48.15 -27.02
CA ASP A 559 43.50 48.07 -26.89
C ASP A 559 44.30 49.34 -26.47
N PRO A 560 45.49 49.28 -25.80
CA PRO A 560 46.41 48.12 -25.80
C PRO A 560 47.21 47.76 -24.51
N SER A 561 47.88 46.60 -24.61
CA SER A 561 49.22 46.25 -24.07
C SER A 561 49.41 45.35 -22.81
N ASP A 562 50.26 44.33 -23.04
CA ASP A 562 51.24 43.66 -22.15
C ASP A 562 50.93 42.38 -21.33
N ALA A 563 51.96 41.53 -21.26
CA ALA A 563 52.31 40.49 -20.28
C ALA A 563 51.38 39.27 -19.99
N GLY A 564 51.62 38.18 -20.74
CA GLY A 564 52.08 36.91 -20.12
C GLY A 564 51.07 35.89 -19.58
N SER A 565 51.36 34.60 -19.81
CA SER A 565 50.52 33.46 -19.40
C SER A 565 50.52 33.19 -17.89
N LYS A 566 49.34 33.24 -17.26
CA LYS A 566 49.17 33.11 -15.79
C LYS A 566 49.55 31.76 -15.13
N PRO A 567 49.54 30.56 -15.77
CA PRO A 567 49.83 29.30 -15.08
C PRO A 567 51.22 29.20 -14.41
N GLN A 568 52.21 29.96 -14.89
CA GLN A 568 53.58 29.94 -14.34
C GLN A 568 53.80 30.93 -13.18
N ARG A 569 52.82 31.79 -12.85
CA ARG A 569 52.94 32.83 -11.80
C ARG A 569 52.38 32.43 -10.43
N MET A 570 51.86 31.20 -10.30
CA MET A 570 51.38 30.65 -9.01
C MET A 570 52.39 29.69 -8.37
N ARG A 571 52.95 28.73 -9.11
CA ARG A 571 54.05 27.85 -8.63
C ARG A 571 55.25 28.64 -8.10
N SER A 572 55.57 29.77 -8.73
CA SER A 572 56.64 30.69 -8.33
C SER A 572 56.31 31.60 -7.14
N ARG A 573 55.08 31.59 -6.62
CA ARG A 573 54.69 32.33 -5.39
C ARG A 573 54.58 31.44 -4.15
N VAL A 574 54.33 30.14 -4.31
CA VAL A 574 54.37 29.17 -3.19
C VAL A 574 55.82 28.97 -2.75
N ASN A 575 56.73 28.68 -3.69
CA ASN A 575 58.16 28.49 -3.44
C ASN A 575 58.93 29.77 -3.02
N ALA A 576 58.24 30.90 -2.85
CA ALA A 576 58.81 32.17 -2.40
C ALA A 576 58.21 32.67 -1.07
N ALA A 577 57.35 31.85 -0.43
CA ALA A 577 56.68 32.18 0.84
C ALA A 577 57.13 31.30 2.01
N LEU A 578 58.06 30.37 1.78
CA LEU A 578 58.69 29.50 2.78
C LEU A 578 60.22 29.61 2.61
N GLY A 579 60.96 29.68 3.72
CA GLY A 579 62.42 29.86 3.73
C GLY A 579 63.19 28.57 3.46
N GLU A 580 64.48 28.70 3.15
CA GLU A 580 65.36 27.64 2.60
C GLU A 580 65.74 26.47 3.56
N ASP A 581 65.05 26.31 4.70
CA ASP A 581 65.34 25.32 5.75
C ASP A 581 64.12 24.48 6.20
N ILE A 582 63.06 24.37 5.38
CA ILE A 582 61.89 23.51 5.67
C ILE A 582 61.73 22.42 4.60
N ASP A 583 62.04 21.19 5.01
CA ASP A 583 61.82 19.94 4.27
C ASP A 583 60.35 19.51 4.39
N VAL A 584 59.64 19.46 3.26
CA VAL A 584 58.18 19.25 3.21
C VAL A 584 57.79 17.77 3.33
N ASP A 585 58.64 16.85 2.87
CA ASP A 585 58.38 15.41 3.01
C ASP A 585 58.34 15.00 4.50
N LYS A 586 59.02 15.77 5.36
CA LYS A 586 59.12 15.56 6.80
C LYS A 586 57.91 16.01 7.63
N ILE A 587 56.90 16.64 7.02
CA ILE A 587 55.66 17.06 7.71
C ILE A 587 54.56 16.01 7.57
N LEU A 588 54.55 15.23 6.48
CA LEU A 588 53.60 14.14 6.28
C LEU A 588 53.87 12.95 7.22
N ASP A 589 55.15 12.66 7.50
CA ASP A 589 55.58 11.70 8.53
C ASP A 589 55.14 12.07 9.96
N GLY A 590 54.62 13.29 10.18
CA GLY A 590 54.18 13.77 11.50
C GLY A 590 52.76 13.38 11.92
N VAL A 591 51.96 12.77 11.04
CA VAL A 591 50.53 12.48 11.30
C VAL A 591 50.24 10.97 11.45
N ILE A 592 51.18 10.10 11.07
CA ILE A 592 50.99 8.64 11.09
C ILE A 592 52.20 7.94 11.76
N GLY A 593 52.33 8.06 13.09
CA GLY A 593 53.36 7.29 13.82
C GLY A 593 53.63 7.66 15.28
N SER A 594 52.88 7.09 16.23
CA SER A 594 53.43 6.56 17.49
C SER A 594 52.36 5.82 18.32
N ASP A 595 52.54 4.50 18.46
CA ASP A 595 52.12 3.56 19.51
C ASP A 595 50.68 3.62 20.13
N SER A 596 49.97 2.50 20.35
CA SER A 596 50.44 1.11 20.48
C SER A 596 49.40 0.03 20.12
N SER A 597 49.87 -1.00 19.40
CA SER A 597 49.44 -2.41 19.39
C SER A 597 47.95 -2.81 19.48
N ALA A 598 47.42 -3.39 18.39
CA ALA A 598 47.20 -4.86 18.32
C ALA A 598 46.92 -5.32 16.87
N ASP A 599 47.64 -6.37 16.44
CA ASP A 599 47.68 -7.00 15.12
C ASP A 599 46.36 -7.11 14.32
N GLU A 600 46.31 -6.51 13.11
CA GLU A 600 45.61 -7.10 11.95
C GLU A 600 46.65 -7.41 10.85
N GLY A 601 46.56 -8.61 10.28
CA GLY A 601 47.57 -9.16 9.35
C GLY A 601 47.11 -9.16 7.90
N GLU A 602 47.94 -8.55 7.05
CA GLU A 602 47.91 -8.50 5.58
C GLU A 602 47.03 -9.54 4.85
N TRP A 603 46.14 -9.05 3.98
CA TRP A 603 45.97 -9.64 2.64
C TRP A 603 46.33 -8.60 1.58
N SER A 604 47.54 -8.73 1.05
CA SER A 604 48.03 -7.99 -0.11
C SER A 604 48.46 -8.99 -1.18
N SER A 605 47.76 -8.99 -2.31
CA SER A 605 48.32 -9.47 -3.57
C SER A 605 47.78 -8.60 -4.69
N GLN A 606 48.69 -8.08 -5.50
CA GLN A 606 48.38 -7.20 -6.63
C GLN A 606 48.11 -8.06 -7.87
N GLU A 607 47.14 -7.65 -8.68
CA GLU A 607 47.43 -7.52 -10.11
C GLU A 607 46.62 -6.35 -10.69
N SER A 608 47.21 -5.65 -11.67
CA SER A 608 46.75 -4.33 -12.07
C SER A 608 46.31 -4.28 -13.54
N SER A 609 45.12 -3.74 -13.76
CA SER A 609 44.70 -3.24 -15.06
C SER A 609 44.23 -1.79 -14.92
N ASN A 610 44.98 -0.85 -15.49
CA ASN A 610 44.53 0.54 -15.60
C ASN A 610 43.31 0.60 -16.52
N GLY A 611 42.12 0.65 -15.93
CA GLY A 611 40.87 0.97 -16.61
C GLY A 611 40.27 2.22 -15.99
N SER A 612 40.27 3.33 -16.73
CA SER A 612 39.30 4.40 -16.51
C SER A 612 37.94 3.88 -16.98
N GLY A 613 37.28 3.09 -16.13
CA GLY A 613 35.94 2.58 -16.40
C GLY A 613 34.93 3.71 -16.26
N ASP A 614 34.47 4.23 -17.40
CA ASP A 614 33.36 5.18 -17.43
C ASP A 614 32.11 4.56 -16.77
N ILE A 615 31.35 5.37 -16.03
CA ILE A 615 30.11 4.92 -15.38
C ILE A 615 28.97 4.98 -16.41
N GLU A 616 29.11 4.19 -17.48
CA GLU A 616 28.07 3.96 -18.50
C GLU A 616 27.04 2.93 -18.00
N ASN A 617 26.33 3.28 -16.93
CA ASN A 617 25.08 2.64 -16.53
C ASN A 617 23.93 3.64 -16.71
N THR A 618 23.57 3.89 -17.97
CA THR A 618 22.34 4.63 -18.30
C THR A 618 21.12 3.84 -17.84
N LEU A 619 20.38 4.38 -16.88
CA LEU A 619 18.95 4.07 -16.75
C LEU A 619 18.28 4.54 -18.04
N GLU A 620 17.95 3.61 -18.94
CA GLU A 620 17.25 3.92 -20.19
C GLU A 620 15.83 4.41 -19.89
N THR A 621 15.69 5.73 -19.76
CA THR A 621 14.41 6.40 -19.57
C THR A 621 13.68 6.50 -20.90
N VAL A 622 12.75 5.57 -21.13
CA VAL A 622 11.77 5.69 -22.22
C VAL A 622 11.07 7.05 -22.09
N CYS A 623 11.18 7.89 -23.12
CA CYS A 623 10.61 9.22 -23.05
C CYS A 623 9.08 9.13 -22.94
N SER A 624 8.52 9.81 -21.94
CA SER A 624 7.06 9.87 -21.74
C SER A 624 6.40 11.04 -22.46
N GLY A 625 7.17 11.93 -23.11
CA GLY A 625 6.66 13.17 -23.72
C GLY A 625 6.13 14.23 -22.74
N ILE A 626 5.94 13.91 -21.46
CA ILE A 626 5.39 14.84 -20.46
C ILE A 626 6.37 15.99 -20.21
N GLN A 627 5.92 17.21 -20.44
CA GLN A 627 6.69 18.44 -20.19
C GLN A 627 6.31 19.14 -18.88
N ASP A 628 5.04 19.04 -18.49
CA ASP A 628 4.49 19.72 -17.32
C ASP A 628 3.29 18.92 -16.77
N ILE A 629 3.10 18.99 -15.45
CA ILE A 629 2.01 18.30 -14.74
C ILE A 629 1.28 19.33 -13.88
N ILE A 630 0.05 19.64 -14.27
CA ILE A 630 -0.87 20.45 -13.46
C ILE A 630 -1.85 19.54 -12.71
N VAL A 631 -2.41 20.05 -11.62
CA VAL A 631 -3.52 19.42 -10.91
C VAL A 631 -4.68 20.39 -10.74
N THR A 632 -5.89 19.85 -10.77
CA THR A 632 -7.14 20.55 -10.42
C THR A 632 -7.88 19.73 -9.36
N GLY A 633 -8.85 20.31 -8.67
CA GLY A 633 -9.63 19.55 -7.70
C GLY A 633 -10.61 20.36 -6.86
N GLU A 634 -11.34 19.64 -6.01
CA GLU A 634 -12.39 20.20 -5.16
C GLU A 634 -12.52 19.44 -3.83
N THR A 635 -13.11 20.08 -2.83
CA THR A 635 -13.60 19.39 -1.64
C THR A 635 -14.94 18.72 -1.99
N LEU A 636 -15.02 17.39 -1.91
CA LEU A 636 -16.27 16.64 -2.14
C LEU A 636 -17.42 17.23 -1.33
N PHE A 637 -18.64 17.18 -1.90
CA PHE A 637 -19.79 17.93 -1.39
C PHE A 637 -20.02 17.76 0.13
N HIS A 638 -19.89 16.54 0.65
CA HIS A 638 -20.14 16.27 2.07
C HIS A 638 -19.02 16.77 3.00
N HIS A 639 -17.75 16.56 2.64
CA HIS A 639 -16.63 17.21 3.34
C HIS A 639 -16.72 18.73 3.27
N GLY A 640 -17.30 19.28 2.19
CA GLY A 640 -17.58 20.70 2.05
C GLY A 640 -18.66 21.22 3.01
N GLN A 641 -19.69 20.41 3.31
CA GLN A 641 -20.72 20.73 4.31
C GLN A 641 -20.19 20.68 5.76
N ALA A 642 -19.18 19.86 6.03
CA ALA A 642 -18.54 19.77 7.35
C ALA A 642 -17.41 20.80 7.56
N TRP A 643 -16.52 20.93 6.57
CA TRP A 643 -15.20 21.60 6.70
C TRP A 643 -14.99 22.80 5.76
N GLY A 644 -15.96 23.04 4.86
CA GLY A 644 -16.00 24.14 3.92
C GLY A 644 -15.55 23.77 2.50
N HIS A 645 -16.41 24.06 1.51
CA HIS A 645 -16.12 23.84 0.10
C HIS A 645 -14.91 24.68 -0.35
N CYS A 646 -13.92 24.01 -0.94
CA CYS A 646 -12.74 24.63 -1.52
C CYS A 646 -12.54 24.13 -2.95
N LEU A 647 -12.01 25.00 -3.81
CA LEU A 647 -11.41 24.60 -5.08
C LEU A 647 -9.89 24.50 -4.92
N TYR A 648 -9.26 23.65 -5.71
CA TYR A 648 -7.83 23.39 -5.71
C TYR A 648 -7.28 23.45 -7.14
N TYR A 649 -6.09 24.02 -7.28
CA TYR A 649 -5.29 23.92 -8.51
C TYR A 649 -3.81 24.01 -8.17
N GLY A 650 -2.93 23.53 -9.05
CA GLY A 650 -1.50 23.51 -8.76
C GLY A 650 -0.65 22.82 -9.83
N ARG A 651 0.61 22.55 -9.48
CA ARG A 651 1.61 21.98 -10.37
C ARG A 651 2.58 21.06 -9.62
N VAL A 652 3.23 20.15 -10.36
CA VAL A 652 4.33 19.32 -9.86
C VAL A 652 5.64 19.74 -10.53
N ARG A 653 6.62 20.17 -9.73
CA ARG A 653 7.92 20.66 -10.20
C ARG A 653 8.75 19.51 -10.76
N ALA A 654 9.03 19.53 -12.06
CA ALA A 654 9.78 18.46 -12.75
C ALA A 654 11.17 18.17 -12.15
N TRP A 655 11.84 19.15 -11.53
CA TRP A 655 13.21 18.97 -11.03
C TRP A 655 13.32 18.08 -9.77
N ASP A 656 12.42 18.19 -8.79
CA ASP A 656 12.46 17.39 -7.54
C ASP A 656 11.13 16.75 -7.15
N GLY A 657 10.09 16.89 -7.97
CA GLY A 657 8.74 16.44 -7.66
C GLY A 657 8.07 17.27 -6.56
N LEU A 658 8.50 18.52 -6.33
CA LEU A 658 7.84 19.41 -5.38
C LEU A 658 6.43 19.75 -5.89
N ILE A 659 5.44 19.30 -5.14
CA ILE A 659 4.02 19.54 -5.43
C ILE A 659 3.64 20.87 -4.77
N ALA A 660 3.03 21.79 -5.52
CA ALA A 660 2.45 23.01 -4.98
C ALA A 660 0.98 23.12 -5.41
N ILE A 661 0.07 23.28 -4.44
CA ILE A 661 -1.37 23.37 -4.65
C ILE A 661 -1.92 24.60 -3.93
N VAL A 662 -2.55 25.49 -4.68
CA VAL A 662 -3.37 26.60 -4.17
C VAL A 662 -4.77 26.06 -3.85
N ARG A 663 -5.29 26.43 -2.68
CA ARG A 663 -6.66 26.17 -2.22
C ARG A 663 -7.39 27.49 -2.06
N GLN A 664 -8.52 27.63 -2.74
CA GLN A 664 -9.39 28.80 -2.69
C GLN A 664 -10.72 28.44 -2.01
N ARG A 665 -11.04 29.13 -0.89
CA ARG A 665 -12.33 28.98 -0.19
C ARG A 665 -13.41 29.84 -0.83
N ASN A 666 -14.58 29.24 -1.09
CA ASN A 666 -15.74 29.93 -1.62
C ASN A 666 -16.61 30.45 -0.45
N LEU A 667 -16.59 31.76 -0.21
CA LEU A 667 -17.29 32.41 0.92
C LEU A 667 -18.10 33.64 0.44
N PRO A 668 -19.21 33.99 1.14
CA PRO A 668 -20.01 35.16 0.78
C PRO A 668 -19.22 36.47 0.78
N ALA A 669 -19.51 37.34 -0.19
CA ALA A 669 -18.81 38.62 -0.35
C ALA A 669 -19.04 39.55 0.86
N GLY A 670 -17.95 40.07 1.43
CA GLY A 670 -17.99 40.98 2.59
C GLY A 670 -16.73 40.95 3.47
N GLY A 671 -15.92 39.90 3.37
CA GLY A 671 -14.61 39.80 4.03
C GLY A 671 -13.43 40.22 3.14
N ASP A 672 -12.30 40.51 3.78
CA ASP A 672 -10.97 40.65 3.17
C ASP A 672 -10.57 39.33 2.47
N GLY A 673 -10.77 39.28 1.15
CA GLY A 673 -10.66 38.05 0.35
C GLY A 673 -9.27 37.40 0.34
N THR A 674 -8.23 38.17 0.70
CA THR A 674 -6.84 37.72 0.79
C THR A 674 -6.65 36.53 1.75
N ARG A 675 -7.52 36.42 2.77
CA ARG A 675 -7.47 35.36 3.79
C ARG A 675 -8.03 34.01 3.33
N ASN A 676 -8.72 33.98 2.18
CA ASN A 676 -9.42 32.78 1.69
C ASN A 676 -8.51 31.84 0.88
N ILE A 677 -7.26 32.26 0.61
CA ILE A 677 -6.27 31.51 -0.16
C ILE A 677 -5.25 30.87 0.79
N ALA A 678 -4.95 29.59 0.57
CA ALA A 678 -3.86 28.87 1.22
C ALA A 678 -3.08 28.03 0.21
N ILE A 679 -1.78 27.84 0.43
CA ILE A 679 -0.87 27.17 -0.50
C ILE A 679 -0.15 26.03 0.22
N PHE A 680 -0.36 24.82 -0.28
CA PHE A 680 0.23 23.57 0.19
C PHE A 680 1.46 23.28 -0.67
N ARG A 681 2.65 23.12 -0.06
CA ARG A 681 3.88 22.69 -0.75
C ARG A 681 4.47 21.47 -0.06
N GLY A 682 4.84 20.43 -0.81
CA GLY A 682 5.42 19.22 -0.22
C GLY A 682 5.74 18.12 -1.23
N TYR A 683 6.00 16.92 -0.72
CA TYR A 683 6.29 15.74 -1.52
C TYR A 683 5.40 14.57 -1.07
N VAL A 684 5.09 13.66 -2.00
CA VAL A 684 4.63 12.31 -1.65
C VAL A 684 5.87 11.48 -1.27
N VAL A 685 5.91 11.06 -0.02
CA VAL A 685 6.95 10.20 0.58
C VAL A 685 6.46 8.76 0.56
N GLY A 686 7.34 7.82 0.20
CA GLY A 686 7.09 6.39 0.26
C GLY A 686 5.84 5.94 -0.52
N GLY A 687 5.45 6.70 -1.54
CA GLY A 687 4.24 6.48 -2.36
C GLY A 687 2.90 6.83 -1.71
N GLU A 688 2.82 6.93 -0.37
CA GLU A 688 1.54 6.89 0.37
C GLU A 688 1.22 8.18 1.15
N ASN A 689 2.24 8.97 1.53
CA ASN A 689 2.09 10.12 2.44
C ASN A 689 2.48 11.44 1.76
N PHE A 690 1.50 12.28 1.41
CA PHE A 690 1.76 13.66 0.94
C PHE A 690 1.97 14.57 2.15
N VAL A 691 3.22 14.97 2.41
CA VAL A 691 3.64 15.75 3.59
C VAL A 691 4.32 17.06 3.18
N GLY A 692 4.00 18.16 3.87
CA GLY A 692 4.45 19.49 3.45
C GLY A 692 4.09 20.65 4.40
N SER A 693 4.32 21.90 3.94
CA SER A 693 3.88 23.14 4.61
C SER A 693 2.64 23.71 3.92
N MET A 694 1.63 24.06 4.71
CA MET A 694 0.53 24.93 4.31
C MET A 694 0.87 26.36 4.77
N ARG A 695 0.82 27.35 3.87
CA ARG A 695 0.89 28.77 4.22
C ARG A 695 -0.34 29.52 3.73
N HIS A 696 -0.65 30.68 4.31
CA HIS A 696 -1.58 31.62 3.69
C HIS A 696 -0.89 32.38 2.54
N TRP A 697 -1.67 32.92 1.63
CA TRP A 697 -1.18 33.85 0.61
C TRP A 697 -0.70 35.19 1.22
N SER A 698 0.16 35.92 0.51
CA SER A 698 0.57 37.28 0.87
C SER A 698 0.90 38.12 -0.37
N ASN A 699 0.44 39.38 -0.41
CA ASN A 699 0.78 40.36 -1.45
C ASN A 699 2.23 40.89 -1.41
N ASN A 700 3.12 40.23 -0.67
CA ASN A 700 4.52 40.62 -0.52
C ASN A 700 5.42 39.40 -0.74
N ARG A 701 6.09 39.38 -1.90
CA ARG A 701 7.02 38.30 -2.33
C ARG A 701 8.24 38.13 -1.42
N LEU A 702 8.50 39.08 -0.51
CA LEU A 702 9.55 39.03 0.52
C LEU A 702 9.01 38.68 1.93
N ALA A 703 7.70 38.46 2.09
CA ALA A 703 7.13 38.12 3.38
C ALA A 703 7.50 36.68 3.81
N VAL A 704 8.09 36.55 5.00
CA VAL A 704 8.20 35.26 5.68
C VAL A 704 6.85 34.95 6.31
N VAL A 705 5.96 34.33 5.52
CA VAL A 705 4.60 34.01 5.95
C VAL A 705 4.60 32.83 6.93
N ARG A 706 3.73 32.88 7.95
CA ARG A 706 3.52 31.77 8.88
C ARG A 706 3.06 30.51 8.13
N GLU A 707 3.77 29.41 8.37
CA GLU A 707 3.46 28.09 7.81
C GLU A 707 2.99 27.12 8.91
N GLY A 708 2.21 26.12 8.54
CA GLY A 708 1.85 24.99 9.40
C GLY A 708 2.13 23.65 8.69
N PRO A 709 2.60 22.61 9.39
CA PRO A 709 2.71 21.26 8.82
C PRO A 709 1.36 20.73 8.32
N PHE A 710 1.35 20.01 7.20
CA PHE A 710 0.24 19.17 6.78
C PHE A 710 0.72 17.76 6.42
N ILE A 711 -0.21 16.81 6.50
CA ILE A 711 -0.06 15.46 5.92
C ILE A 711 -1.41 14.94 5.43
N MET A 712 -1.40 14.22 4.30
CA MET A 712 -2.58 13.61 3.68
C MET A 712 -2.22 12.26 3.05
N THR A 713 -3.19 11.36 2.93
CA THR A 713 -3.04 10.03 2.31
C THR A 713 -4.19 9.71 1.37
N LYS A 714 -3.97 8.81 0.41
CA LYS A 714 -5.00 8.39 -0.55
C LYS A 714 -6.00 7.39 0.02
N LEU A 715 -7.06 7.28 -0.76
CA LEU A 715 -8.04 6.22 -0.83
C LEU A 715 -8.13 5.82 -2.34
N TYR A 716 -8.39 4.61 -2.88
CA TYR A 716 -8.64 3.19 -2.47
C TYR A 716 -9.40 2.62 -3.78
N ASN A 717 -9.30 1.62 -4.72
CA ASN A 717 -8.67 0.31 -5.22
C ASN A 717 -9.03 -1.14 -4.68
N PRO A 718 -10.29 -1.66 -4.71
CA PRO A 718 -10.89 -2.70 -3.83
C PRO A 718 -10.03 -3.70 -3.01
N TYR A 719 -9.07 -4.44 -3.59
CA TYR A 719 -8.15 -5.33 -2.85
C TYR A 719 -7.34 -4.64 -1.73
N THR A 720 -7.20 -3.31 -1.79
CA THR A 720 -6.44 -2.50 -0.83
C THR A 720 -7.31 -1.69 0.17
N LEU A 721 -8.63 -1.95 0.28
CA LEU A 721 -9.61 -1.37 1.25
C LEU A 721 -10.16 0.29 1.02
N SER A 722 -10.85 -0.18 -0.15
CA SER A 722 -10.78 0.29 -1.58
C SER A 722 -12.10 0.46 -2.42
N LEU A 723 -12.32 1.70 -2.98
CA LEU A 723 -13.48 2.32 -3.70
C LEU A 723 -13.01 3.28 -4.85
N GLU A 724 -12.89 2.79 -6.09
CA GLU A 724 -12.36 3.60 -7.22
C GLU A 724 -13.35 4.59 -7.84
N GLU A 725 -12.85 5.75 -8.29
CA GLU A 725 -13.65 6.78 -8.99
C GLU A 725 -13.62 6.66 -10.52
N LYS A 726 -14.70 7.12 -11.18
CA LYS A 726 -14.88 7.24 -12.65
C LYS A 726 -14.44 6.02 -13.48
N GLN A 727 -14.84 4.80 -13.10
CA GLN A 727 -14.46 3.55 -13.79
C GLN A 727 -15.41 3.13 -14.92
N LEU A 728 -14.86 2.84 -16.10
CA LEU A 728 -15.54 2.25 -17.25
C LEU A 728 -15.32 0.74 -17.25
N ILE A 729 -16.37 0.00 -16.91
CA ILE A 729 -16.36 -1.46 -16.87
C ILE A 729 -16.86 -1.99 -18.21
N THR A 730 -15.96 -2.55 -19.02
CA THR A 730 -16.34 -3.16 -20.30
C THR A 730 -16.72 -4.63 -20.05
N VAL A 731 -17.97 -4.98 -20.36
CA VAL A 731 -18.51 -6.33 -20.17
C VAL A 731 -18.76 -6.99 -21.53
N SER A 732 -18.36 -8.25 -21.66
CA SER A 732 -18.67 -9.11 -22.79
C SER A 732 -20.07 -9.72 -22.60
N PRO A 733 -21.06 -9.45 -23.48
CA PRO A 733 -22.39 -10.06 -23.36
C PRO A 733 -22.35 -11.59 -23.55
N ASP A 734 -21.48 -12.07 -24.44
CA ASP A 734 -21.41 -13.48 -24.83
C ASP A 734 -20.82 -14.34 -23.71
N SER A 735 -19.66 -13.94 -23.18
CA SER A 735 -18.97 -14.67 -22.09
C SER A 735 -19.47 -14.29 -20.71
N GLY A 736 -20.18 -13.17 -20.55
CA GLY A 736 -20.64 -12.68 -19.25
C GLY A 736 -19.52 -12.16 -18.34
N LEU A 737 -18.32 -11.94 -18.88
CA LEU A 737 -17.13 -11.53 -18.14
C LEU A 737 -16.84 -10.04 -18.30
N ILE A 738 -16.21 -9.46 -17.29
CA ILE A 738 -15.55 -8.16 -17.37
C ILE A 738 -14.30 -8.34 -18.25
N VAL A 739 -14.26 -7.71 -19.43
CA VAL A 739 -13.11 -7.81 -20.35
C VAL A 739 -12.10 -6.67 -20.19
N ASN A 740 -12.52 -5.55 -19.60
CA ASN A 740 -11.67 -4.42 -19.27
C ASN A 740 -12.24 -3.60 -18.10
N VAL A 741 -11.36 -2.98 -17.32
CA VAL A 741 -11.68 -1.95 -16.32
C VAL A 741 -10.61 -0.87 -16.44
N GLN A 742 -11.03 0.36 -16.66
CA GLN A 742 -10.16 1.53 -16.80
C GLN A 742 -10.95 2.79 -16.39
N PRO A 743 -10.33 3.89 -15.93
CA PRO A 743 -11.08 5.12 -15.72
C PRO A 743 -11.54 5.77 -17.04
N PHE A 744 -12.48 6.69 -16.97
CA PHE A 744 -12.99 7.47 -18.10
C PHE A 744 -12.95 8.98 -17.83
N SER A 745 -12.87 9.79 -18.89
CA SER A 745 -13.22 11.22 -18.81
C SER A 745 -14.70 11.43 -19.05
N ASP A 746 -15.26 12.53 -18.52
CA ASP A 746 -16.72 12.73 -18.54
C ASP A 746 -17.34 12.75 -19.95
N THR A 747 -16.56 13.10 -20.98
CA THR A 747 -17.00 13.03 -22.38
C THR A 747 -16.57 11.76 -23.12
N ASP A 748 -15.70 10.90 -22.56
CA ASP A 748 -15.69 9.49 -22.99
C ASP A 748 -17.06 8.88 -22.64
N ALA A 749 -17.57 9.16 -21.43
CA ALA A 749 -18.91 8.76 -21.00
C ALA A 749 -20.01 9.46 -21.83
N ASP A 750 -19.99 10.79 -22.00
CA ASP A 750 -21.02 11.47 -22.80
C ASP A 750 -20.97 11.10 -24.29
N ASN A 751 -19.82 10.77 -24.87
CA ASN A 751 -19.78 10.21 -26.23
C ASN A 751 -20.42 8.82 -26.30
N VAL A 752 -20.19 7.95 -25.30
CA VAL A 752 -20.86 6.64 -25.21
C VAL A 752 -22.37 6.80 -25.01
N VAL A 753 -22.82 7.69 -24.14
CA VAL A 753 -24.26 7.97 -23.91
C VAL A 753 -24.90 8.63 -25.14
N ALA A 754 -24.27 9.63 -25.75
CA ALA A 754 -24.78 10.33 -26.93
C ALA A 754 -24.71 9.49 -28.22
N SER A 755 -23.91 8.41 -28.25
CA SER A 755 -23.96 7.43 -29.34
C SER A 755 -25.31 6.74 -29.47
N GLY A 756 -26.08 6.69 -28.37
CA GLY A 756 -27.36 6.01 -28.29
C GLY A 756 -27.25 4.47 -28.30
N ASP A 757 -26.07 3.88 -28.05
CA ASP A 757 -25.94 2.42 -27.92
C ASP A 757 -26.82 1.92 -26.75
N PRO A 758 -27.87 1.11 -26.99
CA PRO A 758 -28.74 0.60 -25.94
C PRO A 758 -28.04 -0.38 -24.98
N LYS A 759 -26.79 -0.78 -25.27
CA LYS A 759 -25.94 -1.57 -24.37
C LYS A 759 -25.20 -0.72 -23.34
N ALA A 760 -25.06 0.58 -23.56
CA ALA A 760 -24.49 1.49 -22.57
C ALA A 760 -25.36 1.52 -21.31
N VAL A 761 -24.70 1.60 -20.15
CA VAL A 761 -25.36 1.80 -18.85
C VAL A 761 -24.64 2.93 -18.14
N ASP A 762 -25.31 4.08 -18.02
CA ASP A 762 -24.81 5.18 -17.20
C ASP A 762 -25.09 4.89 -15.73
N LEU A 763 -24.04 4.80 -14.92
CA LEU A 763 -24.11 4.63 -13.46
C LEU A 763 -23.38 5.77 -12.73
N ARG A 764 -23.09 6.90 -13.41
CA ARG A 764 -22.31 8.03 -12.86
C ARG A 764 -22.90 8.65 -11.59
N THR A 765 -24.19 8.42 -11.31
CA THR A 765 -24.90 8.90 -10.12
C THR A 765 -25.02 7.84 -9.01
N ALA A 766 -24.29 6.74 -9.09
CA ALA A 766 -24.35 5.62 -8.14
C ALA A 766 -22.95 5.04 -7.85
N THR A 767 -22.75 4.51 -6.65
CA THR A 767 -21.52 3.78 -6.33
C THR A 767 -21.65 2.34 -6.83
N VAL A 768 -20.77 1.95 -7.74
CA VAL A 768 -20.75 0.61 -8.36
C VAL A 768 -19.91 -0.35 -7.51
N LEU A 769 -20.44 -1.53 -7.23
CA LEU A 769 -19.87 -2.55 -6.34
C LEU A 769 -19.86 -3.93 -7.02
N PRO A 770 -18.98 -4.86 -6.61
CA PRO A 770 -19.13 -6.27 -6.94
C PRO A 770 -20.46 -6.79 -6.38
N GLY A 771 -21.09 -7.73 -7.08
CA GLY A 771 -22.30 -8.39 -6.60
C GLY A 771 -22.10 -9.09 -5.24
N PHE A 772 -23.09 -8.98 -4.37
CA PHE A 772 -23.01 -9.51 -3.01
C PHE A 772 -23.12 -11.03 -2.97
N VAL A 773 -22.56 -11.62 -1.92
CA VAL A 773 -22.49 -13.06 -1.69
C VAL A 773 -23.05 -13.40 -0.31
N ASP A 774 -24.04 -14.30 -0.24
CA ASP A 774 -24.55 -14.87 1.02
C ASP A 774 -24.14 -16.35 1.10
N VAL A 775 -23.17 -16.66 1.94
CA VAL A 775 -22.63 -18.02 2.03
C VAL A 775 -23.50 -18.98 2.87
N HIS A 776 -24.68 -18.55 3.34
CA HIS A 776 -25.57 -19.38 4.14
C HIS A 776 -27.05 -19.02 3.95
N VAL A 777 -27.69 -19.67 2.97
CA VAL A 777 -29.14 -19.56 2.71
C VAL A 777 -29.84 -20.92 2.77
N HIS A 778 -31.17 -20.88 2.85
CA HIS A 778 -32.07 -22.02 2.68
C HIS A 778 -33.27 -21.60 1.81
N PHE A 779 -33.17 -21.73 0.48
CA PHE A 779 -34.20 -21.27 -0.46
C PHE A 779 -35.51 -22.07 -0.40
N PHE A 780 -35.51 -23.25 0.22
CA PHE A 780 -36.72 -24.04 0.45
C PHE A 780 -37.42 -23.71 1.77
N LEU A 781 -36.88 -22.78 2.57
CA LEU A 781 -37.50 -22.25 3.79
C LEU A 781 -37.99 -20.81 3.59
N HIS A 782 -38.99 -20.43 4.38
CA HIS A 782 -39.51 -19.07 4.51
C HIS A 782 -39.66 -18.69 6.00
N PRO A 783 -39.96 -17.42 6.36
CA PRO A 783 -39.73 -16.94 7.71
C PRO A 783 -40.43 -17.73 8.82
N TYR A 784 -39.72 -18.02 9.90
CA TYR A 784 -40.30 -18.77 11.04
C TYR A 784 -41.37 -17.99 11.81
N SER A 785 -41.46 -16.67 11.56
CA SER A 785 -42.55 -15.80 12.00
C SER A 785 -43.84 -15.93 11.17
N GLU A 786 -43.77 -16.47 9.94
CA GLU A 786 -44.92 -16.78 9.09
C GLU A 786 -45.43 -18.20 9.36
N VAL A 787 -44.54 -19.20 9.26
CA VAL A 787 -44.85 -20.62 9.55
C VAL A 787 -43.64 -21.27 10.22
N SER A 788 -43.84 -22.00 11.33
CA SER A 788 -42.73 -22.68 12.01
C SER A 788 -42.06 -23.73 11.12
N TRP A 789 -40.74 -23.89 11.22
CA TRP A 789 -39.96 -24.90 10.47
C TRP A 789 -40.59 -26.30 10.47
N ASN A 790 -41.05 -26.79 11.62
CA ASN A 790 -41.73 -28.10 11.72
C ASN A 790 -42.94 -28.21 10.78
N ASP A 791 -43.71 -27.14 10.64
CA ASP A 791 -44.91 -27.09 9.79
C ASP A 791 -44.52 -26.97 8.31
N GLN A 792 -43.48 -26.19 7.97
CA GLN A 792 -42.94 -26.13 6.61
C GLN A 792 -42.45 -27.51 6.12
N LEU A 793 -41.90 -28.33 7.02
CA LEU A 793 -41.45 -29.68 6.68
C LEU A 793 -42.59 -30.71 6.65
N THR A 794 -43.59 -30.61 7.53
CA THR A 794 -44.60 -31.67 7.71
C THR A 794 -45.97 -31.38 7.10
N LYS A 795 -46.23 -30.15 6.62
CA LYS A 795 -47.54 -29.72 6.10
C LYS A 795 -47.50 -29.12 4.69
N GLU A 796 -46.38 -28.51 4.29
CA GLU A 796 -46.25 -27.89 2.97
C GLU A 796 -45.74 -28.89 1.92
N HIS A 797 -46.34 -28.87 0.73
CA HIS A 797 -45.99 -29.83 -0.33
C HIS A 797 -44.68 -29.43 -1.04
N LEU A 798 -43.86 -30.42 -1.43
CA LEU A 798 -42.58 -30.22 -2.12
C LEU A 798 -42.68 -29.27 -3.32
N ALA A 799 -43.73 -29.41 -4.13
CA ALA A 799 -43.94 -28.55 -5.30
C ALA A 799 -44.23 -27.09 -4.92
N GLU A 800 -44.93 -26.85 -3.81
CA GLU A 800 -45.20 -25.49 -3.32
C GLU A 800 -43.90 -24.84 -2.83
N ARG A 801 -43.13 -25.55 -2.00
CA ARG A 801 -41.82 -25.07 -1.51
C ARG A 801 -40.85 -24.80 -2.66
N THR A 802 -40.86 -25.65 -3.70
CA THR A 802 -40.03 -25.45 -4.90
C THR A 802 -40.46 -24.22 -5.71
N VAL A 803 -41.76 -23.97 -5.87
CA VAL A 803 -42.26 -22.73 -6.50
C VAL A 803 -41.92 -21.51 -5.64
N ARG A 804 -42.01 -21.60 -4.31
CA ARG A 804 -41.63 -20.51 -3.41
C ARG A 804 -40.13 -20.20 -3.49
N ALA A 805 -39.29 -21.23 -3.62
CA ALA A 805 -37.85 -21.11 -3.81
C ALA A 805 -37.47 -20.28 -5.05
N THR A 806 -38.23 -20.34 -6.15
CA THR A 806 -37.97 -19.48 -7.32
C THR A 806 -38.25 -18.00 -7.01
N VAL A 807 -39.25 -17.71 -6.17
CA VAL A 807 -39.55 -16.34 -5.71
C VAL A 807 -38.48 -15.85 -4.74
N HIS A 808 -37.98 -16.72 -3.87
CA HIS A 808 -36.90 -16.43 -2.93
C HIS A 808 -35.58 -16.12 -3.67
N ALA A 809 -35.17 -16.97 -4.60
CA ALA A 809 -34.01 -16.74 -5.46
C ALA A 809 -34.08 -15.39 -6.22
N LYS A 810 -35.25 -15.08 -6.79
CA LYS A 810 -35.49 -13.80 -7.45
C LYS A 810 -35.38 -12.61 -6.48
N ARG A 811 -35.98 -12.68 -5.28
CA ARG A 811 -35.91 -11.60 -4.27
C ARG A 811 -34.47 -11.33 -3.83
N THR A 812 -33.69 -12.37 -3.57
CA THR A 812 -32.27 -12.24 -3.18
C THR A 812 -31.43 -11.60 -4.29
N LEU A 813 -31.63 -11.98 -5.56
CA LEU A 813 -30.97 -11.29 -6.68
C LEU A 813 -31.36 -9.80 -6.78
N MET A 814 -32.64 -9.46 -6.63
CA MET A 814 -33.11 -8.06 -6.69
C MET A 814 -32.66 -7.22 -5.48
N ALA A 815 -32.13 -7.85 -4.43
CA ALA A 815 -31.44 -7.21 -3.30
C ALA A 815 -29.91 -7.06 -3.51
N GLY A 816 -29.39 -7.40 -4.70
CA GLY A 816 -27.98 -7.25 -5.05
C GLY A 816 -27.11 -8.48 -4.79
N TYR A 817 -27.67 -9.58 -4.31
CA TYR A 817 -26.93 -10.82 -4.09
C TYR A 817 -26.85 -11.62 -5.39
N THR A 818 -25.70 -11.58 -6.05
CA THR A 818 -25.48 -12.29 -7.32
C THR A 818 -25.04 -13.73 -7.11
N SER A 819 -24.54 -14.09 -5.92
CA SER A 819 -24.13 -15.46 -5.56
C SER A 819 -24.61 -15.88 -4.16
N VAL A 820 -24.97 -17.15 -3.99
CA VAL A 820 -25.34 -17.74 -2.70
C VAL A 820 -24.89 -19.19 -2.57
N ARG A 821 -24.69 -19.64 -1.33
CA ARG A 821 -24.49 -21.06 -0.98
C ARG A 821 -25.66 -21.53 -0.11
N ASP A 822 -26.49 -22.41 -0.66
CA ASP A 822 -27.58 -23.06 0.05
C ASP A 822 -27.05 -24.26 0.82
N LEU A 823 -27.25 -24.25 2.14
CA LEU A 823 -26.69 -25.23 3.06
C LEU A 823 -27.70 -26.27 3.54
N GLY A 824 -28.86 -26.39 2.89
CA GLY A 824 -29.76 -27.49 3.15
C GLY A 824 -31.12 -27.35 2.48
N THR A 825 -31.55 -28.40 1.77
CA THR A 825 -32.92 -28.48 1.21
C THR A 825 -34.01 -28.53 2.28
N GLU A 826 -33.65 -28.79 3.54
CA GLU A 826 -34.53 -28.70 4.71
C GLU A 826 -35.86 -29.46 4.49
N GLY A 827 -35.74 -30.70 4.03
CA GLY A 827 -36.85 -31.60 3.70
C GLY A 827 -37.27 -31.64 2.24
N ALA A 828 -36.79 -30.72 1.38
CA ALA A 828 -37.11 -30.71 -0.05
C ALA A 828 -36.30 -31.73 -0.90
N ALA A 829 -35.88 -32.85 -0.29
CA ALA A 829 -35.08 -33.91 -0.91
C ALA A 829 -33.85 -33.37 -1.67
N ASP A 830 -33.70 -33.69 -2.95
CA ASP A 830 -32.61 -33.28 -3.83
C ASP A 830 -33.04 -32.14 -4.80
N ALA A 831 -34.06 -31.35 -4.43
CA ALA A 831 -34.66 -30.32 -5.30
C ALA A 831 -33.78 -29.09 -5.52
N ASP A 832 -32.76 -28.86 -4.68
CA ASP A 832 -31.74 -27.84 -4.86
C ASP A 832 -30.89 -28.08 -6.11
N ILE A 833 -30.56 -29.32 -6.42
CA ILE A 833 -29.86 -29.70 -7.66
C ILE A 833 -30.67 -29.25 -8.89
N ALA A 834 -31.99 -29.45 -8.85
CA ALA A 834 -32.90 -29.03 -9.93
C ALA A 834 -33.03 -27.50 -9.99
N LEU A 835 -33.16 -26.84 -8.84
CA LEU A 835 -33.22 -25.38 -8.73
C LEU A 835 -31.92 -24.71 -9.23
N ARG A 836 -30.75 -25.30 -8.95
CA ARG A 836 -29.45 -24.86 -9.49
C ARG A 836 -29.46 -24.83 -11.01
N ASN A 837 -29.91 -25.92 -11.65
CA ASN A 837 -29.96 -26.01 -13.11
C ASN A 837 -30.87 -24.91 -13.70
N CYS A 838 -31.96 -24.57 -13.02
CA CYS A 838 -32.87 -23.50 -13.43
C CYS A 838 -32.32 -22.08 -13.22
N LEU A 839 -31.37 -21.87 -12.29
CA LEU A 839 -30.79 -20.57 -11.89
C LEU A 839 -29.38 -20.27 -12.45
N SER A 840 -28.58 -21.32 -12.63
CA SER A 840 -27.12 -21.28 -12.85
C SER A 840 -26.64 -22.33 -13.86
N GLY A 841 -27.56 -22.99 -14.56
CA GLY A 841 -27.22 -23.74 -15.79
C GLY A 841 -26.78 -22.80 -16.92
N PRO A 842 -26.26 -23.33 -18.05
CA PRO A 842 -25.76 -22.52 -19.17
C PRO A 842 -26.79 -21.52 -19.71
N ASP A 843 -28.06 -21.95 -19.78
CA ASP A 843 -29.22 -21.13 -20.12
C ASP A 843 -30.19 -21.09 -18.90
N PRO A 844 -30.06 -20.13 -17.99
CA PRO A 844 -30.87 -20.09 -16.77
C PRO A 844 -32.33 -19.72 -17.08
N THR A 845 -33.24 -20.65 -16.80
CA THR A 845 -34.69 -20.53 -17.07
C THR A 845 -35.43 -19.53 -16.19
N ILE A 846 -34.88 -19.17 -15.02
CA ILE A 846 -35.50 -18.22 -14.06
C ILE A 846 -34.44 -17.26 -13.49
N PRO A 847 -34.81 -16.03 -13.12
CA PRO A 847 -33.89 -15.07 -12.51
C PRO A 847 -33.57 -15.43 -11.06
N GLY A 848 -32.29 -15.39 -10.70
CA GLY A 848 -31.80 -15.49 -9.33
C GLY A 848 -30.27 -15.64 -9.28
N PRO A 849 -29.67 -15.72 -8.08
CA PRO A 849 -28.23 -15.77 -7.91
C PRO A 849 -27.59 -17.02 -8.53
N ARG A 850 -26.27 -16.97 -8.68
CA ARG A 850 -25.38 -18.12 -8.77
C ARG A 850 -25.59 -18.96 -7.52
N TYR A 851 -25.94 -20.22 -7.71
CA TYR A 851 -26.44 -21.08 -6.64
C TYR A 851 -25.50 -22.26 -6.46
N PHE A 852 -24.80 -22.30 -5.33
CA PHE A 852 -24.03 -23.46 -4.88
C PHE A 852 -24.89 -24.24 -3.88
N CYS A 853 -25.01 -25.56 -4.03
CA CYS A 853 -25.99 -26.35 -3.31
C CYS A 853 -25.37 -27.53 -2.54
N ALA A 854 -25.72 -27.69 -1.26
CA ALA A 854 -25.17 -28.71 -0.37
C ALA A 854 -26.06 -29.96 -0.16
N ASN A 855 -27.14 -30.13 -0.95
CA ASN A 855 -28.13 -31.19 -0.79
C ASN A 855 -28.73 -31.20 0.63
N ARG A 856 -28.89 -32.36 1.24
CA ARG A 856 -29.47 -32.55 2.57
C ARG A 856 -28.36 -32.55 3.61
N ALA A 857 -28.43 -31.66 4.60
CA ALA A 857 -27.48 -31.68 5.72
C ALA A 857 -27.36 -33.10 6.33
N ILE A 858 -26.13 -33.56 6.60
CA ILE A 858 -25.87 -34.88 7.18
C ILE A 858 -25.95 -34.80 8.71
N VAL A 859 -26.71 -35.72 9.33
CA VAL A 859 -27.05 -35.76 10.77
C VAL A 859 -26.95 -37.19 11.31
N THR A 860 -26.75 -37.37 12.62
CA THR A 860 -26.87 -38.70 13.29
C THR A 860 -28.31 -38.98 13.74
N THR A 861 -28.66 -40.25 13.96
CA THR A 861 -30.01 -40.69 14.33
C THR A 861 -30.53 -39.96 15.57
N GLY A 862 -31.70 -39.33 15.45
CA GLY A 862 -32.34 -38.60 16.56
C GLY A 862 -31.65 -37.30 16.97
N SER A 863 -30.62 -36.84 16.24
CA SER A 863 -30.03 -35.50 16.41
C SER A 863 -30.79 -34.41 15.66
N TYR A 864 -31.76 -34.74 14.80
CA TYR A 864 -32.42 -33.78 13.92
C TYR A 864 -33.85 -34.22 13.54
N GLY A 865 -34.66 -33.29 13.03
CA GLY A 865 -36.01 -33.54 12.53
C GLY A 865 -37.16 -32.97 13.39
N PRO A 866 -38.36 -32.79 12.81
CA PRO A 866 -39.59 -32.50 13.55
C PRO A 866 -39.98 -33.68 14.45
N LYS A 867 -39.66 -33.64 15.74
CA LYS A 867 -39.79 -34.83 16.60
C LYS A 867 -41.24 -35.17 16.93
N SER A 868 -41.68 -36.41 16.69
CA SER A 868 -43.07 -36.82 16.96
C SER A 868 -43.43 -36.66 18.44
N GLY A 869 -44.57 -36.03 18.71
CA GLY A 869 -45.11 -35.85 20.06
C GLY A 869 -45.90 -37.06 20.59
N VAL A 870 -46.31 -37.98 19.70
CA VAL A 870 -47.13 -39.16 20.04
C VAL A 870 -46.27 -40.43 20.07
N HIS A 871 -45.38 -40.61 19.10
CA HIS A 871 -44.50 -41.76 19.00
C HIS A 871 -43.06 -41.34 19.26
N LEU A 872 -42.63 -41.41 20.52
CA LEU A 872 -41.37 -40.80 20.96
C LEU A 872 -40.12 -41.40 20.29
N ASN A 873 -40.21 -42.59 19.71
CA ASN A 873 -39.16 -43.26 18.95
C ASN A 873 -39.27 -43.05 17.42
N GLN A 874 -40.07 -42.07 16.97
CA GLN A 874 -40.25 -41.74 15.54
C GLN A 874 -40.01 -40.25 15.29
N GLU A 875 -39.48 -39.95 14.11
CA GLU A 875 -39.36 -38.59 13.57
C GLU A 875 -40.56 -38.28 12.66
N GLY A 876 -41.08 -37.06 12.80
CA GLY A 876 -42.07 -36.46 11.92
C GLY A 876 -43.46 -37.09 11.91
N VAL A 877 -44.19 -36.70 10.86
CA VAL A 877 -45.14 -37.55 10.15
C VAL A 877 -44.35 -38.25 9.04
N ASP A 878 -44.66 -39.51 8.76
CA ASP A 878 -44.08 -40.32 7.67
C ASP A 878 -42.53 -40.34 7.56
N GLY A 879 -41.83 -40.14 8.68
CA GLY A 879 -40.35 -40.21 8.73
C GLY A 879 -39.65 -38.99 8.12
N ILE A 880 -40.33 -37.87 7.94
CA ILE A 880 -39.74 -36.62 7.43
C ILE A 880 -38.74 -36.07 8.45
N THR A 881 -37.44 -36.17 8.16
CA THR A 881 -36.35 -35.69 9.03
C THR A 881 -35.81 -34.31 8.66
N GLY A 882 -36.09 -33.78 7.46
CA GLY A 882 -35.45 -32.57 6.93
C GLY A 882 -34.03 -32.76 6.36
N ALA A 883 -33.35 -33.83 6.77
CA ALA A 883 -31.90 -34.05 6.59
C ALA A 883 -31.61 -35.44 5.97
N GLU A 884 -30.34 -35.83 5.84
CA GLU A 884 -29.92 -37.22 5.60
C GLU A 884 -29.29 -37.81 6.87
N VAL A 885 -29.86 -38.92 7.35
CA VAL A 885 -29.40 -39.59 8.58
C VAL A 885 -28.31 -40.60 8.22
N ALA A 886 -27.16 -40.50 8.88
CA ALA A 886 -26.05 -41.45 8.78
C ALA A 886 -25.44 -41.71 10.17
N ASP A 887 -25.24 -42.99 10.50
CA ASP A 887 -24.60 -43.43 11.73
C ASP A 887 -23.49 -44.43 11.39
N GLY A 888 -22.30 -44.24 11.97
CA GLY A 888 -21.10 -44.99 11.65
C GLY A 888 -20.41 -44.54 10.35
N VAL A 889 -19.07 -44.59 10.37
CA VAL A 889 -18.17 -44.25 9.25
C VAL A 889 -18.66 -44.75 7.88
N VAL A 890 -19.22 -45.97 7.80
CA VAL A 890 -19.67 -46.57 6.54
C VAL A 890 -20.87 -45.83 5.94
N GLU A 891 -21.86 -45.44 6.75
CA GLU A 891 -23.02 -44.69 6.24
C GLU A 891 -22.66 -43.23 5.98
N CYS A 892 -21.79 -42.62 6.80
CA CYS A 892 -21.26 -41.28 6.55
C CYS A 892 -20.53 -41.19 5.19
N VAL A 893 -19.65 -42.15 4.88
CA VAL A 893 -18.94 -42.24 3.59
C VAL A 893 -19.92 -42.48 2.42
N LYS A 894 -21.00 -43.23 2.63
CA LYS A 894 -22.06 -43.41 1.62
C LYS A 894 -22.86 -42.13 1.38
N ALA A 895 -23.28 -41.42 2.42
CA ALA A 895 -24.07 -40.20 2.32
C ALA A 895 -23.31 -39.12 1.52
N VAL A 896 -22.04 -38.86 1.87
CA VAL A 896 -21.15 -37.95 1.12
C VAL A 896 -21.08 -38.35 -0.36
N ARG A 897 -20.83 -39.64 -0.66
CA ARG A 897 -20.77 -40.14 -2.04
C ARG A 897 -22.11 -40.06 -2.78
N ARG A 898 -23.24 -40.22 -2.08
CA ARG A 898 -24.59 -40.08 -2.66
C ARG A 898 -24.86 -38.64 -3.05
N GLN A 899 -24.55 -37.67 -2.18
CA GLN A 899 -24.82 -36.25 -2.42
C GLN A 899 -23.90 -35.67 -3.51
N ILE A 900 -22.60 -35.97 -3.46
CA ILE A 900 -21.66 -35.58 -4.52
C ILE A 900 -22.02 -36.29 -5.84
N GLY A 901 -22.43 -37.56 -5.79
CA GLY A 901 -22.92 -38.31 -6.96
C GLY A 901 -24.25 -37.80 -7.53
N ALA A 902 -25.08 -37.14 -6.71
CA ALA A 902 -26.25 -36.39 -7.16
C ALA A 902 -25.89 -34.98 -7.70
N GLY A 903 -24.66 -34.54 -7.51
CA GLY A 903 -24.11 -33.30 -8.04
C GLY A 903 -24.06 -32.12 -7.06
N ALA A 904 -24.04 -32.34 -5.74
CA ALA A 904 -23.86 -31.27 -4.75
C ALA A 904 -22.48 -30.58 -4.91
N ASP A 905 -22.45 -29.24 -4.79
CA ASP A 905 -21.21 -28.43 -4.83
C ASP A 905 -20.44 -28.48 -3.50
N TRP A 906 -21.15 -28.77 -2.41
CA TRP A 906 -20.70 -28.74 -1.03
C TRP A 906 -21.31 -29.91 -0.24
N ILE A 907 -20.73 -30.24 0.92
CA ILE A 907 -21.36 -31.07 1.95
C ILE A 907 -21.66 -30.22 3.19
N LYS A 908 -22.89 -30.28 3.70
CA LYS A 908 -23.24 -29.72 5.02
C LYS A 908 -23.26 -30.82 6.08
N VAL A 909 -22.60 -30.60 7.21
CA VAL A 909 -22.78 -31.38 8.44
C VAL A 909 -23.45 -30.57 9.55
N ARG A 910 -24.21 -31.25 10.40
CA ARG A 910 -24.74 -30.72 11.68
C ARG A 910 -23.92 -31.29 12.83
N GLU A 911 -22.89 -30.56 13.27
CA GLU A 911 -22.12 -30.83 14.49
C GLU A 911 -22.64 -29.97 15.65
N ALA A 912 -22.44 -30.41 16.89
CA ALA A 912 -22.55 -29.59 18.11
C ALA A 912 -23.67 -28.51 18.13
N SER A 913 -24.92 -28.94 17.99
CA SER A 913 -26.11 -28.07 17.93
C SER A 913 -26.96 -28.14 19.22
N PRO A 914 -27.29 -27.00 19.84
CA PRO A 914 -28.29 -26.87 20.90
C PRO A 914 -29.69 -26.60 20.32
N ASP A 915 -29.86 -26.58 19.01
CA ASP A 915 -31.15 -26.28 18.37
C ASP A 915 -31.96 -27.58 18.26
N TYR A 916 -31.30 -28.65 17.79
CA TYR A 916 -31.88 -29.98 17.62
C TYR A 916 -31.26 -30.97 18.59
N ARG A 917 -31.62 -30.86 19.87
CA ARG A 917 -30.93 -31.62 20.93
C ARG A 917 -31.29 -33.10 20.90
N PHE A 918 -30.28 -33.97 21.02
CA PHE A 918 -30.42 -35.40 21.33
C PHE A 918 -31.34 -35.63 22.55
N ARG A 919 -31.25 -34.76 23.56
CA ARG A 919 -32.01 -34.83 24.81
C ARG A 919 -33.16 -33.81 24.90
N SER A 920 -33.62 -33.25 23.78
CA SER A 920 -34.63 -32.17 23.72
C SER A 920 -35.90 -32.47 24.52
N ARG A 921 -36.41 -33.71 24.48
CA ARG A 921 -37.59 -34.14 25.25
C ARG A 921 -37.38 -34.22 26.78
N MET A 922 -36.17 -34.00 27.28
CA MET A 922 -35.91 -33.85 28.73
C MET A 922 -36.25 -32.45 29.26
N SER A 923 -36.73 -31.52 28.42
CA SER A 923 -36.96 -30.11 28.78
C SER A 923 -37.92 -29.92 29.97
N SER A 924 -38.90 -30.81 30.16
CA SER A 924 -39.82 -30.83 31.30
C SER A 924 -39.24 -31.40 32.60
N VAL A 925 -38.01 -31.94 32.56
CA VAL A 925 -37.32 -32.57 33.70
C VAL A 925 -36.04 -31.82 34.05
N SER A 926 -35.29 -31.37 33.04
CA SER A 926 -34.09 -30.55 33.17
C SER A 926 -33.86 -29.77 31.88
N SER A 927 -34.12 -28.46 31.92
CA SER A 927 -33.83 -27.55 30.81
C SER A 927 -32.33 -27.49 30.48
N SER A 928 -31.45 -27.63 31.47
CA SER A 928 -29.99 -27.65 31.27
C SER A 928 -29.48 -28.92 30.58
N VAL A 929 -29.96 -30.11 30.96
CA VAL A 929 -29.60 -31.36 30.26
C VAL A 929 -30.28 -31.43 28.88
N ALA A 930 -31.47 -30.86 28.73
CA ALA A 930 -32.17 -30.80 27.45
C ALA A 930 -31.54 -29.81 26.47
N GLY A 931 -31.00 -28.69 26.96
CA GLY A 931 -30.39 -27.61 26.16
C GLY A 931 -28.87 -27.65 26.05
N ALA A 932 -28.22 -28.70 26.54
CA ALA A 932 -26.78 -28.88 26.38
C ALA A 932 -26.40 -29.08 24.91
N SER A 933 -25.49 -28.25 24.39
CA SER A 933 -24.79 -28.56 23.14
C SER A 933 -23.93 -29.81 23.34
N LEU A 934 -24.07 -30.78 22.46
CA LEU A 934 -23.34 -32.04 22.47
C LEU A 934 -22.86 -32.33 21.05
N ARG A 935 -21.61 -32.78 20.90
CA ARG A 935 -21.10 -33.31 19.63
C ARG A 935 -22.03 -34.43 19.15
N THR A 936 -22.37 -34.43 17.86
CA THR A 936 -23.41 -35.29 17.29
C THR A 936 -22.83 -36.49 16.55
N PHE A 937 -21.66 -36.35 15.94
CA PHE A 937 -20.84 -37.44 15.37
C PHE A 937 -19.67 -37.80 16.29
N ASP A 938 -19.10 -38.99 16.13
CA ASP A 938 -17.82 -39.38 16.74
C ASP A 938 -16.61 -38.85 15.95
N LYS A 939 -15.40 -38.95 16.52
CA LYS A 939 -14.16 -38.50 15.86
C LYS A 939 -13.99 -39.09 14.45
N ASN A 940 -14.15 -40.40 14.32
CA ASN A 940 -13.90 -41.16 13.11
C ASN A 940 -14.95 -40.83 12.04
N GLU A 941 -16.20 -40.60 12.45
CA GLU A 941 -17.29 -40.16 11.59
C GLU A 941 -17.02 -38.77 11.01
N THR A 942 -16.68 -37.78 11.85
CA THR A 942 -16.30 -36.42 11.40
C THR A 942 -15.12 -36.48 10.41
N GLU A 943 -14.05 -37.19 10.76
CA GLU A 943 -12.87 -37.35 9.90
C GLU A 943 -13.20 -38.05 8.57
N ALA A 944 -14.04 -39.09 8.59
CA ALA A 944 -14.44 -39.83 7.40
C ALA A 944 -15.32 -39.02 6.45
N ILE A 945 -16.19 -38.13 6.96
CA ILE A 945 -16.98 -37.21 6.13
C ILE A 945 -16.04 -36.26 5.39
N ILE A 946 -15.19 -35.55 6.14
CA ILE A 946 -14.28 -34.53 5.62
C ILE A 946 -13.30 -35.14 4.61
N ALA A 947 -12.61 -36.23 4.98
CA ALA A 947 -11.66 -36.89 4.09
C ALA A 947 -12.33 -37.47 2.83
N THR A 948 -13.60 -37.91 2.89
CA THR A 948 -14.31 -38.40 1.69
C THR A 948 -14.74 -37.26 0.76
N ALA A 949 -15.16 -36.12 1.30
CA ALA A 949 -15.53 -34.95 0.50
C ALA A 949 -14.29 -34.34 -0.18
N HIS A 950 -13.21 -34.12 0.58
CA HIS A 950 -11.94 -33.61 0.06
C HIS A 950 -11.31 -34.54 -0.99
N ALA A 951 -11.35 -35.86 -0.78
CA ALA A 951 -10.89 -36.84 -1.78
C ALA A 951 -11.75 -36.89 -3.07
N LEU A 952 -12.89 -36.20 -3.10
CA LEU A 952 -13.77 -36.03 -4.25
C LEU A 952 -13.80 -34.58 -4.78
N GLY A 953 -12.96 -33.68 -4.24
CA GLY A 953 -12.86 -32.29 -4.68
C GLY A 953 -13.99 -31.37 -4.17
N VAL A 954 -14.69 -31.75 -3.12
CA VAL A 954 -15.83 -31.02 -2.54
C VAL A 954 -15.54 -30.54 -1.12
N LYS A 955 -15.87 -29.27 -0.84
CA LYS A 955 -15.69 -28.63 0.47
C LYS A 955 -16.80 -28.99 1.46
N VAL A 956 -16.50 -28.91 2.76
CA VAL A 956 -17.42 -29.20 3.87
C VAL A 956 -17.72 -27.95 4.69
N ALA A 957 -19.01 -27.64 4.84
CA ALA A 957 -19.53 -26.61 5.75
C ALA A 957 -20.14 -27.27 6.99
N ALA A 958 -19.79 -26.79 8.18
CA ALA A 958 -20.28 -27.36 9.44
C ALA A 958 -21.08 -26.36 10.27
N HIS A 959 -22.35 -26.65 10.53
CA HIS A 959 -23.06 -26.02 11.65
C HIS A 959 -22.35 -26.45 12.95
N SER A 960 -21.98 -25.50 13.82
CA SER A 960 -21.49 -25.77 15.18
C SER A 960 -21.54 -24.51 16.04
N GLN A 961 -22.12 -24.56 17.24
CA GLN A 961 -22.24 -23.36 18.09
C GLN A 961 -20.99 -23.02 18.90
N HIS A 962 -20.05 -23.96 19.04
CA HIS A 962 -18.73 -23.76 19.65
C HIS A 962 -17.65 -24.43 18.79
N TRP A 963 -16.40 -24.55 19.28
CA TRP A 963 -15.36 -25.35 18.61
C TRP A 963 -15.39 -26.81 19.08
N PRO A 964 -15.73 -27.81 18.23
CA PRO A 964 -15.73 -29.22 18.60
C PRO A 964 -14.45 -29.96 18.15
N TYR A 965 -13.73 -29.42 17.16
CA TYR A 965 -12.65 -30.08 16.42
C TYR A 965 -11.29 -30.08 17.17
N ALA A 966 -11.31 -30.39 18.47
CA ALA A 966 -10.11 -30.41 19.31
C ALA A 966 -9.37 -31.77 19.28
N ASP A 967 -10.01 -32.83 18.79
CA ASP A 967 -9.47 -34.20 18.75
C ASP A 967 -9.33 -34.79 17.34
N VAL A 968 -10.00 -34.22 16.33
CA VAL A 968 -9.89 -34.60 14.92
C VAL A 968 -8.57 -34.11 14.30
N SER A 969 -8.12 -34.81 13.27
CA SER A 969 -6.94 -34.44 12.48
C SER A 969 -7.25 -33.46 11.35
N VAL A 970 -8.47 -33.45 10.81
CA VAL A 970 -8.89 -32.58 9.68
C VAL A 970 -10.04 -31.65 10.08
N SER A 971 -10.03 -30.43 9.56
CA SER A 971 -11.09 -29.43 9.76
C SER A 971 -12.06 -29.39 8.57
N PRO A 972 -13.33 -28.98 8.78
CA PRO A 972 -14.17 -28.50 7.68
C PRO A 972 -13.56 -27.24 7.04
N ASP A 973 -14.09 -26.82 5.89
CA ASP A 973 -13.61 -25.63 5.17
C ASP A 973 -14.32 -24.35 5.64
N SER A 974 -15.55 -24.47 6.15
CA SER A 974 -16.20 -23.39 6.90
C SER A 974 -16.94 -23.89 8.14
N ILE A 975 -16.97 -23.04 9.17
CA ILE A 975 -17.81 -23.23 10.36
C ILE A 975 -18.88 -22.16 10.37
N GLU A 976 -20.11 -22.61 10.45
CA GLU A 976 -21.30 -21.78 10.48
C GLU A 976 -21.80 -21.59 11.91
N HIS A 977 -22.39 -20.44 12.17
CA HIS A 977 -22.98 -20.01 13.44
C HIS A 977 -21.90 -19.68 14.49
N GLY A 978 -21.66 -20.54 15.49
CA GLY A 978 -20.57 -20.33 16.44
C GLY A 978 -20.79 -19.20 17.46
N TYR A 979 -21.98 -19.05 18.05
CA TYR A 979 -22.20 -17.99 19.06
C TYR A 979 -21.34 -18.13 20.33
N ASP A 980 -20.72 -19.29 20.56
CA ASP A 980 -19.84 -19.66 21.69
C ASP A 980 -18.48 -20.16 21.15
N MET A 981 -17.98 -19.54 20.06
CA MET A 981 -16.78 -19.97 19.36
C MET A 981 -15.50 -19.71 20.16
N SER A 982 -14.71 -20.77 20.37
CA SER A 982 -13.42 -20.68 21.06
C SER A 982 -12.30 -20.41 20.06
N PHE A 983 -12.07 -19.14 19.73
CA PHE A 983 -11.03 -18.74 18.77
C PHE A 983 -9.63 -19.21 19.16
N ASP A 984 -9.31 -19.31 20.45
CA ASP A 984 -8.02 -19.90 20.90
C ASP A 984 -7.82 -21.33 20.40
N ARG A 985 -8.89 -22.15 20.35
CA ARG A 985 -8.84 -23.54 19.87
C ARG A 985 -8.82 -23.61 18.34
N MET A 986 -9.56 -22.73 17.67
CA MET A 986 -9.53 -22.58 16.21
C MET A 986 -8.13 -22.12 15.72
N LEU A 987 -7.52 -21.17 16.42
CA LEU A 987 -6.19 -20.66 16.09
C LEU A 987 -5.08 -21.67 16.42
N ALA A 988 -5.25 -22.46 17.48
CA ALA A 988 -4.32 -23.53 17.86
C ALA A 988 -4.46 -24.82 17.02
N PHE A 989 -5.44 -24.91 16.12
CA PHE A 989 -5.60 -26.08 15.26
C PHE A 989 -4.48 -26.14 14.20
N GLN A 990 -3.80 -27.29 14.15
CA GLN A 990 -2.65 -27.58 13.28
C GLN A 990 -2.85 -28.88 12.48
N GLY A 991 -4.09 -29.15 12.06
CA GLY A 991 -4.36 -30.21 11.09
C GLY A 991 -3.73 -29.93 9.72
N PRO A 992 -3.76 -30.89 8.78
CA PRO A 992 -3.45 -30.62 7.38
C PRO A 992 -4.29 -29.45 6.86
N SER A 993 -3.77 -28.74 5.87
CA SER A 993 -4.54 -27.73 5.15
C SER A 993 -5.92 -28.28 4.79
N SER A 994 -6.96 -27.51 5.13
CA SER A 994 -8.28 -27.65 4.54
C SER A 994 -8.18 -27.50 3.02
N ALA A 995 -9.25 -27.74 2.28
CA ALA A 995 -9.22 -27.61 0.83
C ALA A 995 -8.79 -26.20 0.39
N SER A 996 -9.09 -25.17 1.19
CA SER A 996 -8.70 -23.76 0.96
C SER A 996 -7.19 -23.48 0.99
N GLY A 997 -6.35 -24.48 1.28
CA GLY A 997 -4.92 -24.31 1.53
C GLY A 997 -4.59 -23.77 2.93
N SER A 998 -5.51 -23.05 3.58
CA SER A 998 -5.42 -22.68 4.99
C SER A 998 -5.56 -23.91 5.90
N SER A 999 -4.84 -23.95 7.01
CA SER A 999 -5.06 -24.95 8.07
C SER A 999 -6.29 -24.67 8.93
N ARG A 1000 -7.05 -23.61 8.65
CA ARG A 1000 -8.21 -23.17 9.44
C ARG A 1000 -9.47 -22.97 8.57
N PRO A 1001 -10.67 -23.24 9.10
CA PRO A 1001 -11.94 -22.93 8.43
C PRO A 1001 -12.22 -21.44 8.41
N ILE A 1002 -12.99 -21.00 7.41
CA ILE A 1002 -13.62 -19.67 7.40
C ILE A 1002 -14.84 -19.68 8.33
N TRP A 1003 -15.01 -18.65 9.15
CA TRP A 1003 -16.14 -18.51 10.06
C TRP A 1003 -17.29 -17.70 9.45
N VAL A 1004 -18.52 -18.21 9.58
CA VAL A 1004 -19.74 -17.58 9.06
C VAL A 1004 -20.70 -17.36 10.24
N PRO A 1005 -20.77 -16.14 10.82
CA PRO A 1005 -21.37 -15.96 12.14
C PRO A 1005 -22.91 -16.00 12.18
N THR A 1006 -23.60 -15.78 11.06
CA THR A 1006 -25.08 -15.79 10.94
C THR A 1006 -25.77 -14.89 11.98
N LEU A 1007 -25.25 -13.68 12.21
CA LEU A 1007 -25.77 -12.73 13.19
C LEU A 1007 -27.26 -12.43 13.00
N ALA A 1008 -27.72 -12.37 11.75
CA ALA A 1008 -29.10 -12.12 11.37
C ALA A 1008 -30.08 -13.16 11.95
N VAL A 1009 -29.67 -14.43 12.09
CA VAL A 1009 -30.54 -15.50 12.63
C VAL A 1009 -30.88 -15.25 14.10
N TYR A 1010 -29.89 -14.87 14.91
CA TYR A 1010 -30.07 -14.61 16.34
C TYR A 1010 -30.82 -13.30 16.59
N TYR A 1011 -30.55 -12.28 15.76
CA TYR A 1011 -31.23 -11.00 15.82
C TYR A 1011 -32.72 -11.12 15.48
N THR A 1012 -33.07 -11.89 14.45
CA THR A 1012 -34.45 -12.03 13.96
C THR A 1012 -35.28 -13.04 14.76
N THR A 1013 -34.67 -14.08 15.32
CA THR A 1013 -35.35 -15.00 16.27
C THR A 1013 -35.61 -14.36 17.64
N GLY A 1014 -34.85 -13.32 18.00
CA GLY A 1014 -35.20 -12.43 19.11
C GLY A 1014 -34.94 -12.98 20.52
N ASP A 1015 -34.18 -14.07 20.68
CA ASP A 1015 -33.69 -14.51 21.99
C ASP A 1015 -32.57 -13.57 22.49
N PRO A 1016 -32.80 -12.77 23.55
CA PRO A 1016 -31.78 -11.83 24.03
C PRO A 1016 -30.53 -12.51 24.56
N VAL A 1017 -30.62 -13.76 25.04
CA VAL A 1017 -29.48 -14.49 25.63
C VAL A 1017 -28.54 -14.99 24.52
N THR A 1018 -29.10 -15.58 23.46
CA THR A 1018 -28.31 -16.06 22.33
C THR A 1018 -27.82 -14.89 21.47
N TRP A 1019 -28.62 -13.85 21.25
CA TRP A 1019 -28.16 -12.61 20.57
C TRP A 1019 -26.99 -11.95 21.30
N ALA A 1020 -27.05 -11.84 22.64
CA ALA A 1020 -25.95 -11.26 23.42
C ALA A 1020 -24.65 -12.04 23.25
N ARG A 1021 -24.70 -13.38 23.27
CA ARG A 1021 -23.53 -14.24 23.05
C ARG A 1021 -22.97 -14.14 21.64
N ALA A 1022 -23.83 -14.20 20.62
CA ALA A 1022 -23.40 -14.03 19.23
C ALA A 1022 -22.72 -12.68 19.01
N SER A 1023 -23.27 -11.61 19.61
CA SER A 1023 -22.69 -10.26 19.61
C SER A 1023 -21.32 -10.23 20.31
N GLU A 1024 -21.22 -10.77 21.52
CA GLU A 1024 -20.00 -10.79 22.33
C GLU A 1024 -18.87 -11.58 21.65
N THR A 1025 -19.20 -12.73 21.05
CA THR A 1025 -18.26 -13.61 20.32
C THR A 1025 -17.83 -12.99 19.00
N PHE A 1026 -18.72 -12.36 18.23
CA PHE A 1026 -18.33 -11.60 17.03
C PHE A 1026 -17.43 -10.41 17.39
N GLN A 1027 -17.75 -9.68 18.46
CA GLN A 1027 -16.86 -8.65 18.98
C GLN A 1027 -15.53 -9.22 19.49
N ASP A 1028 -15.48 -10.47 19.98
CA ASP A 1028 -14.23 -11.13 20.32
C ASP A 1028 -13.39 -11.48 19.09
N ALA A 1029 -14.01 -11.92 18.01
CA ALA A 1029 -13.36 -12.10 16.72
C ALA A 1029 -12.74 -10.79 16.20
N LEU A 1030 -13.46 -9.67 16.33
CA LEU A 1030 -12.95 -8.34 15.99
C LEU A 1030 -11.77 -7.93 16.89
N ARG A 1031 -11.89 -8.08 18.22
CA ARG A 1031 -10.80 -7.81 19.18
C ARG A 1031 -9.54 -8.64 18.87
N ARG A 1032 -9.73 -9.89 18.44
CA ARG A 1032 -8.66 -10.84 18.03
C ARG A 1032 -8.18 -10.64 16.59
N LYS A 1033 -8.80 -9.75 15.81
CA LYS A 1033 -8.51 -9.49 14.39
C LYS A 1033 -8.62 -10.74 13.50
N ILE A 1034 -9.62 -11.59 13.74
CA ILE A 1034 -9.93 -12.72 12.85
C ILE A 1034 -10.38 -12.15 11.50
N GLN A 1035 -9.65 -12.48 10.42
CA GLN A 1035 -9.96 -12.03 9.06
C GLN A 1035 -10.67 -13.10 8.21
N ASP A 1036 -10.51 -14.37 8.58
CA ASP A 1036 -11.12 -15.57 7.95
C ASP A 1036 -12.64 -15.64 8.23
N ILE A 1037 -13.38 -14.63 7.77
CA ILE A 1037 -14.83 -14.47 7.96
C ILE A 1037 -15.49 -14.30 6.58
N ALA A 1038 -16.72 -14.78 6.42
CA ALA A 1038 -17.56 -14.51 5.26
C ALA A 1038 -18.99 -14.17 5.68
N CYS A 1039 -19.68 -13.32 4.92
CA CYS A 1039 -21.08 -12.98 5.19
C CYS A 1039 -22.01 -14.13 4.77
N GLY A 1040 -22.79 -14.65 5.71
CA GLY A 1040 -23.91 -15.54 5.43
C GLY A 1040 -24.94 -15.43 6.55
N GLY A 1041 -26.23 -15.31 6.21
CA GLY A 1041 -27.25 -14.87 7.15
C GLY A 1041 -27.97 -15.99 7.92
N ASP A 1042 -27.95 -17.23 7.42
CA ASP A 1042 -29.02 -18.22 7.62
C ASP A 1042 -30.36 -17.70 7.05
N THR A 1043 -30.27 -17.12 5.84
CA THR A 1043 -31.41 -16.47 5.19
C THR A 1043 -32.42 -17.51 4.71
N GLY A 1044 -33.67 -17.36 5.12
CA GLY A 1044 -34.71 -18.39 5.09
C GLY A 1044 -35.41 -18.53 6.44
N VAL A 1045 -34.67 -18.38 7.55
CA VAL A 1045 -35.25 -18.17 8.88
C VAL A 1045 -35.98 -16.81 8.97
N PHE A 1046 -35.45 -15.82 8.24
CA PHE A 1046 -36.01 -14.50 7.98
C PHE A 1046 -36.11 -14.24 6.46
N PRO A 1047 -36.77 -13.16 5.99
CA PRO A 1047 -37.17 -13.04 4.58
C PRO A 1047 -36.02 -12.99 3.57
N HIS A 1048 -36.11 -13.84 2.53
CA HIS A 1048 -35.25 -13.76 1.35
C HIS A 1048 -35.38 -12.40 0.65
N GLY A 1049 -34.25 -11.75 0.40
CA GLY A 1049 -34.15 -10.35 -0.02
C GLY A 1049 -33.73 -9.39 1.10
N ASP A 1050 -33.83 -9.79 2.37
CA ASP A 1050 -33.29 -9.04 3.52
C ASP A 1050 -31.89 -9.50 3.95
N ASN A 1051 -31.23 -10.33 3.13
CA ASN A 1051 -29.88 -10.90 3.31
C ASN A 1051 -28.85 -9.87 3.85
N ALA A 1052 -28.94 -8.61 3.39
CA ALA A 1052 -28.09 -7.49 3.81
C ALA A 1052 -28.10 -7.22 5.33
N LEU A 1053 -29.09 -7.69 6.08
CA LEU A 1053 -29.13 -7.60 7.54
C LEU A 1053 -27.86 -8.16 8.21
N GLU A 1054 -27.23 -9.20 7.64
CA GLU A 1054 -25.96 -9.72 8.15
C GLU A 1054 -24.86 -8.65 8.11
N MET A 1055 -24.66 -8.00 6.96
CA MET A 1055 -23.69 -6.92 6.81
C MET A 1055 -24.00 -5.72 7.74
N LYS A 1056 -25.28 -5.36 7.89
CA LYS A 1056 -25.70 -4.30 8.82
C LYS A 1056 -25.35 -4.64 10.26
N LEU A 1057 -25.59 -5.88 10.70
CA LEU A 1057 -25.29 -6.31 12.06
C LEU A 1057 -23.78 -6.41 12.32
N MET A 1058 -22.99 -6.86 11.35
CA MET A 1058 -21.52 -6.82 11.45
C MET A 1058 -21.01 -5.39 11.68
N ALA A 1059 -21.49 -4.42 10.89
CA ALA A 1059 -21.12 -3.01 11.03
C ALA A 1059 -21.57 -2.42 12.37
N ARG A 1060 -22.85 -2.64 12.76
CA ARG A 1060 -23.40 -2.21 14.07
C ARG A 1060 -22.63 -2.74 15.28
N LEU A 1061 -22.07 -3.94 15.18
CA LEU A 1061 -21.27 -4.55 16.25
C LEU A 1061 -19.82 -4.04 16.31
N GLY A 1062 -19.40 -3.20 15.36
CA GLY A 1062 -18.09 -2.53 15.37
C GLY A 1062 -17.10 -3.04 14.32
N ALA A 1063 -17.54 -3.81 13.32
CA ALA A 1063 -16.70 -4.11 12.16
C ALA A 1063 -16.63 -2.88 11.23
N ASP A 1064 -15.46 -2.59 10.68
CA ASP A 1064 -15.32 -1.56 9.65
C ASP A 1064 -16.14 -1.96 8.41
N TRP A 1065 -17.04 -1.08 7.95
CA TRP A 1065 -17.99 -1.37 6.85
C TRP A 1065 -17.27 -1.84 5.58
N ARG A 1066 -16.06 -1.31 5.42
CA ARG A 1066 -15.06 -1.60 4.40
C ARG A 1066 -14.66 -3.08 4.39
N GLN A 1067 -14.39 -3.63 5.58
CA GLN A 1067 -14.05 -5.04 5.77
C GLN A 1067 -15.29 -5.95 5.64
N VAL A 1068 -16.46 -5.48 6.12
CA VAL A 1068 -17.75 -6.16 5.93
C VAL A 1068 -18.08 -6.32 4.44
N LEU A 1069 -17.88 -5.26 3.65
CA LEU A 1069 -18.08 -5.29 2.21
C LEU A 1069 -17.15 -6.29 1.51
N ARG A 1070 -15.89 -6.45 1.97
CA ARG A 1070 -15.00 -7.53 1.50
C ARG A 1070 -15.56 -8.90 1.86
N TRP A 1071 -15.97 -9.12 3.11
CA TRP A 1071 -16.56 -10.40 3.56
C TRP A 1071 -17.85 -10.76 2.83
N GLY A 1072 -18.63 -9.77 2.38
CA GLY A 1072 -19.83 -9.91 1.56
C GLY A 1072 -19.61 -9.94 0.05
N THR A 1073 -18.36 -9.87 -0.43
CA THR A 1073 -18.03 -9.93 -1.87
C THR A 1073 -16.89 -10.91 -2.13
N LEU A 1074 -15.63 -10.46 -2.17
CA LEU A 1074 -14.46 -11.28 -2.46
C LEU A 1074 -14.27 -12.41 -1.43
N GLY A 1075 -14.48 -12.13 -0.14
CA GLY A 1075 -14.42 -13.13 0.94
C GLY A 1075 -15.52 -14.20 0.81
N GLY A 1076 -16.68 -13.82 0.27
CA GLY A 1076 -17.74 -14.76 -0.07
C GLY A 1076 -17.33 -15.72 -1.20
N TRP A 1077 -16.67 -15.21 -2.25
CA TRP A 1077 -16.09 -16.07 -3.30
C TRP A 1077 -14.97 -16.97 -2.78
N GLU A 1078 -14.03 -16.43 -2.02
CA GLU A 1078 -12.93 -17.17 -1.38
C GLU A 1078 -13.45 -18.33 -0.52
N CYS A 1079 -14.57 -18.12 0.18
CA CYS A 1079 -15.29 -19.17 0.89
C CYS A 1079 -15.85 -20.22 -0.07
N ILE A 1080 -16.77 -19.83 -0.97
CA ILE A 1080 -17.67 -20.79 -1.65
C ILE A 1080 -17.11 -21.46 -2.92
N ARG A 1081 -15.99 -20.95 -3.48
CA ARG A 1081 -15.31 -21.51 -4.67
C ARG A 1081 -14.92 -22.99 -4.49
N SER A 1082 -14.89 -23.75 -5.59
CA SER A 1082 -14.53 -25.18 -5.58
C SER A 1082 -13.06 -25.42 -5.25
N MET A 1083 -12.70 -26.66 -4.92
CA MET A 1083 -11.31 -27.05 -4.58
C MET A 1083 -10.32 -26.87 -5.73
N ALA A 1084 -10.78 -26.69 -6.97
CA ALA A 1084 -9.95 -26.40 -8.14
C ALA A 1084 -9.38 -24.97 -8.15
N TRP A 1085 -9.84 -24.10 -7.25
CA TRP A 1085 -9.38 -22.72 -7.08
C TRP A 1085 -8.30 -22.53 -6.02
N GLU A 1086 -7.74 -23.64 -5.52
CA GLU A 1086 -6.89 -23.65 -4.34
C GLU A 1086 -5.44 -24.06 -4.68
N GLY A 1087 -4.47 -23.57 -3.90
CA GLY A 1087 -3.04 -23.78 -4.12
C GLY A 1087 -2.52 -23.27 -5.48
N GLU A 1088 -1.39 -23.83 -5.93
CA GLU A 1088 -0.71 -23.44 -7.18
C GLU A 1088 -1.59 -23.63 -8.43
N ALA A 1089 -2.48 -24.63 -8.42
CA ALA A 1089 -3.42 -24.88 -9.50
C ALA A 1089 -4.44 -23.73 -9.63
N GLY A 1090 -5.03 -23.30 -8.50
CA GLY A 1090 -5.93 -22.14 -8.45
C GLY A 1090 -5.25 -20.84 -8.87
N ALA A 1091 -4.03 -20.58 -8.38
CA ALA A 1091 -3.25 -19.40 -8.79
C ALA A 1091 -2.93 -19.41 -10.30
N SER A 1092 -2.54 -20.56 -10.84
CA SER A 1092 -2.32 -20.74 -12.29
C SER A 1092 -3.59 -20.52 -13.11
N ARG A 1093 -4.76 -20.90 -12.57
CA ARG A 1093 -6.06 -20.72 -13.20
C ARG A 1093 -6.53 -19.27 -13.18
N LEU A 1094 -6.27 -18.54 -12.10
CA LEU A 1094 -6.58 -17.10 -12.01
C LEU A 1094 -5.85 -16.30 -13.09
N ASN A 1095 -4.56 -16.59 -13.30
CA ASN A 1095 -3.76 -15.98 -14.36
C ASN A 1095 -4.35 -16.19 -15.77
N LYS A 1096 -4.92 -17.37 -16.06
CA LYS A 1096 -5.62 -17.63 -17.32
C LYS A 1096 -6.90 -16.82 -17.46
N VAL A 1097 -7.71 -16.74 -16.40
CA VAL A 1097 -8.94 -15.94 -16.41
C VAL A 1097 -8.64 -14.47 -16.68
N GLU A 1098 -7.60 -13.89 -16.09
CA GLU A 1098 -7.19 -12.50 -16.35
C GLU A 1098 -6.64 -12.29 -17.78
N LYS A 1099 -6.02 -13.32 -18.35
CA LYS A 1099 -5.64 -13.39 -19.78
C LYS A 1099 -6.84 -13.67 -20.72
N LEU A 1100 -8.05 -13.88 -20.18
CA LEU A 1100 -9.30 -14.25 -20.88
C LEU A 1100 -9.23 -15.62 -21.60
N GLU A 1101 -8.44 -16.55 -21.07
CA GLU A 1101 -8.25 -17.91 -21.60
C GLU A 1101 -9.28 -18.92 -21.05
N GLU A 1102 -10.01 -18.59 -19.99
CA GLU A 1102 -11.12 -19.40 -19.43
C GLU A 1102 -12.43 -18.61 -19.41
N ASP A 1103 -13.55 -19.32 -19.64
CA ASP A 1103 -14.87 -18.75 -19.94
C ASP A 1103 -15.97 -19.68 -19.38
N ARG A 1104 -17.06 -19.12 -18.83
CA ARG A 1104 -18.21 -19.90 -18.29
C ARG A 1104 -18.79 -20.91 -19.30
N ARG A 1105 -18.68 -20.63 -20.60
CA ARG A 1105 -19.14 -21.49 -21.70
C ARG A 1105 -18.29 -22.75 -21.86
N ILE A 1106 -17.11 -22.78 -21.22
CA ILE A 1106 -16.16 -23.90 -21.20
C ILE A 1106 -16.16 -24.58 -19.82
N VAL A 1107 -16.03 -23.80 -18.73
CA VAL A 1107 -15.84 -24.35 -17.37
C VAL A 1107 -17.12 -24.42 -16.53
N GLY A 1108 -18.20 -23.74 -16.94
CA GLY A 1108 -19.43 -23.57 -16.16
C GLY A 1108 -19.49 -22.20 -15.45
N ASP A 1109 -20.70 -21.71 -15.19
CA ASP A 1109 -20.92 -20.38 -14.61
C ASP A 1109 -20.48 -20.31 -13.14
N ASN A 1110 -20.76 -21.36 -12.34
CA ASN A 1110 -20.28 -21.51 -10.95
C ASN A 1110 -18.75 -21.59 -10.82
N GLU A 1111 -18.04 -21.82 -11.93
CA GLU A 1111 -16.60 -22.05 -12.00
C GLU A 1111 -15.79 -20.83 -12.46
N MET A 1112 -16.44 -19.68 -12.70
CA MET A 1112 -15.75 -18.41 -12.91
C MET A 1112 -15.56 -17.65 -11.58
N PRO A 1113 -14.49 -16.86 -11.41
CA PRO A 1113 -14.31 -16.01 -10.24
C PRO A 1113 -15.24 -14.79 -10.26
N PHE A 1114 -15.67 -14.35 -9.07
CA PHE A 1114 -16.57 -13.21 -8.84
C PHE A 1114 -16.21 -12.50 -7.52
N GLY A 1115 -17.01 -11.53 -7.08
CA GLY A 1115 -16.76 -10.77 -5.85
C GLY A 1115 -15.72 -9.65 -5.98
N ALA A 1116 -15.19 -9.40 -7.18
CA ALA A 1116 -14.37 -8.23 -7.51
C ALA A 1116 -14.65 -7.73 -8.93
N ILE A 1117 -14.61 -6.40 -9.12
CA ILE A 1117 -14.68 -5.77 -10.45
C ILE A 1117 -13.25 -5.81 -11.03
N ARG A 1118 -12.90 -6.92 -11.70
CA ARG A 1118 -11.57 -7.16 -12.29
C ARG A 1118 -11.73 -7.84 -13.65
N LYS A 1119 -10.81 -7.58 -14.58
CA LYS A 1119 -10.74 -8.29 -15.86
C LYS A 1119 -10.71 -9.81 -15.65
N GLY A 1120 -11.51 -10.53 -16.43
CA GLY A 1120 -11.69 -11.98 -16.37
C GLY A 1120 -12.78 -12.45 -15.40
N PHE A 1121 -13.10 -11.67 -14.36
CA PHE A 1121 -14.15 -12.05 -13.41
C PHE A 1121 -15.52 -11.96 -14.08
N ALA A 1122 -16.47 -12.76 -13.59
CA ALA A 1122 -17.86 -12.66 -14.00
C ALA A 1122 -18.39 -11.24 -13.74
N ALA A 1123 -19.17 -10.70 -14.69
CA ALA A 1123 -19.81 -9.39 -14.56
C ALA A 1123 -21.04 -9.48 -13.64
N ASP A 1124 -20.75 -9.76 -12.37
CA ASP A 1124 -21.61 -9.72 -11.21
C ASP A 1124 -21.41 -8.35 -10.54
N ILE A 1125 -22.31 -7.42 -10.83
CA ILE A 1125 -22.15 -5.98 -10.54
C ILE A 1125 -23.46 -5.44 -9.96
N VAL A 1126 -23.39 -4.65 -8.90
CA VAL A 1126 -24.52 -3.88 -8.38
C VAL A 1126 -24.17 -2.41 -8.29
N ALA A 1127 -25.16 -1.54 -8.18
CA ALA A 1127 -24.91 -0.14 -7.84
C ALA A 1127 -25.93 0.38 -6.83
N THR A 1128 -25.46 1.23 -5.93
CA THR A 1128 -26.25 1.87 -4.86
C THR A 1128 -26.21 3.38 -4.99
N VAL A 1129 -27.33 4.05 -4.69
CA VAL A 1129 -27.43 5.53 -4.74
C VAL A 1129 -27.20 6.19 -3.37
N SER A 1130 -26.99 5.40 -2.31
CA SER A 1130 -26.68 5.92 -0.97
C SER A 1130 -25.18 5.89 -0.69
N ASP A 1131 -24.74 6.77 0.21
CA ASP A 1131 -23.35 6.98 0.55
C ASP A 1131 -22.83 5.92 1.53
N LEU A 1132 -21.94 5.05 1.06
CA LEU A 1132 -21.34 3.96 1.85
C LEU A 1132 -20.50 4.45 3.03
N GLU A 1133 -19.90 5.65 2.95
CA GLU A 1133 -19.06 6.17 4.04
C GLU A 1133 -19.91 6.71 5.20
N LYS A 1134 -21.10 7.26 4.91
CA LYS A 1134 -22.03 7.82 5.91
C LYS A 1134 -23.05 6.84 6.45
N ASP A 1135 -23.67 6.06 5.55
CA ASP A 1135 -24.83 5.22 5.83
C ASP A 1135 -24.71 3.91 5.04
N PHE A 1136 -23.67 3.14 5.40
CA PHE A 1136 -23.45 1.80 4.89
C PHE A 1136 -24.71 0.93 5.03
N GLU A 1137 -25.46 1.05 6.13
CA GLU A 1137 -26.65 0.24 6.37
C GLU A 1137 -27.72 0.44 5.31
N ASN A 1138 -28.02 1.68 4.94
CA ASN A 1138 -28.95 2.00 3.87
C ASN A 1138 -28.33 1.71 2.50
N ALA A 1139 -27.03 1.94 2.32
CA ALA A 1139 -26.34 1.70 1.05
C ALA A 1139 -26.27 0.23 0.63
N VAL A 1140 -26.27 -0.73 1.57
CA VAL A 1140 -26.43 -2.16 1.26
C VAL A 1140 -27.89 -2.64 1.27
N ASP A 1141 -28.89 -1.76 1.47
CA ASP A 1141 -30.30 -2.16 1.46
C ASP A 1141 -30.85 -2.42 0.06
N LYS A 1142 -31.74 -3.41 -0.06
CA LYS A 1142 -32.48 -3.76 -1.28
C LYS A 1142 -33.27 -2.60 -1.89
N THR A 1143 -33.63 -1.58 -1.08
CA THR A 1143 -34.25 -0.33 -1.56
C THR A 1143 -33.28 0.59 -2.31
N SER A 1144 -32.01 0.58 -1.91
CA SER A 1144 -30.98 1.52 -2.36
C SER A 1144 -30.10 0.95 -3.48
N ILE A 1145 -30.02 -0.38 -3.59
CA ILE A 1145 -29.51 -1.07 -4.78
C ILE A 1145 -30.41 -0.76 -5.98
N THR A 1146 -30.00 0.16 -6.85
CA THR A 1146 -30.74 0.55 -8.06
C THR A 1146 -30.40 -0.30 -9.28
N PHE A 1147 -29.20 -0.86 -9.33
CA PHE A 1147 -28.71 -1.67 -10.44
C PHE A 1147 -28.27 -3.06 -9.99
N VAL A 1148 -28.57 -4.09 -10.79
CA VAL A 1148 -28.08 -5.46 -10.61
C VAL A 1148 -27.80 -6.08 -11.98
N MET A 1149 -26.58 -6.57 -12.15
CA MET A 1149 -26.11 -7.43 -13.24
C MET A 1149 -25.56 -8.73 -12.65
N LYS A 1150 -25.87 -9.88 -13.25
CA LYS A 1150 -25.24 -11.18 -12.96
C LYS A 1150 -24.72 -11.77 -14.27
N ALA A 1151 -23.45 -12.15 -14.29
CA ALA A 1151 -22.75 -12.75 -15.41
C ALA A 1151 -23.09 -12.08 -16.77
N GLY A 1152 -23.02 -10.75 -16.80
CA GLY A 1152 -23.24 -9.93 -18.00
C GLY A 1152 -24.70 -9.60 -18.36
N ARG A 1153 -25.69 -10.22 -17.71
CA ARG A 1153 -27.12 -9.88 -17.91
C ARG A 1153 -27.59 -8.93 -16.82
N VAL A 1154 -28.20 -7.82 -17.21
CA VAL A 1154 -28.87 -6.90 -16.28
C VAL A 1154 -30.23 -7.47 -15.88
N TYR A 1155 -30.54 -7.42 -14.59
CA TYR A 1155 -31.79 -7.87 -13.98
C TYR A 1155 -32.53 -6.74 -13.23
N LYS A 1156 -31.81 -5.70 -12.78
CA LYS A 1156 -32.39 -4.49 -12.17
C LYS A 1156 -31.70 -3.26 -12.75
N ARG A 1157 -32.46 -2.23 -13.11
CA ARG A 1157 -31.98 -0.91 -13.57
C ARG A 1157 -32.91 0.16 -13.03
N ASP A 1158 -32.37 1.30 -12.58
CA ASP A 1158 -33.12 2.43 -12.04
C ASP A 1158 -34.07 2.05 -10.87
N GLY A 1159 -33.71 1.00 -10.12
CA GLY A 1159 -34.52 0.40 -9.04
C GLY A 1159 -35.58 -0.61 -9.51
N ILE A 1160 -35.81 -0.72 -10.82
CA ILE A 1160 -36.88 -1.51 -11.45
C ILE A 1160 -36.31 -2.83 -12.01
N GLU A 1161 -37.09 -3.91 -11.93
CA GLU A 1161 -36.75 -5.18 -12.59
C GLU A 1161 -36.79 -5.05 -14.12
N VAL A 1162 -35.81 -5.63 -14.80
CA VAL A 1162 -35.77 -5.79 -16.26
C VAL A 1162 -35.68 -7.28 -16.63
N LEU A 1163 -36.41 -7.67 -17.70
CA LEU A 1163 -36.60 -9.05 -18.16
C LEU A 1163 -35.58 -9.44 -19.23
#